data_AF-A0A5S5CFP3-F1
#
_entry.id   AF-A0A5S5CFP3-F1
#
_cell.length_a   1.000
_cell.length_b   1.000
_cell.length_c   1.000
_cell.angle_alpha   90.00
_cell.angle_beta   90.00
_cell.angle_gamma   90.00
#
_symmetry.space_group_name_H-M   'P 1'
#
loop_
_entity.id
_entity.type
_entity.pdbx_description
1 polymer ?
#
loop_
_entity_poly.entity_id
_entity_poly.type
_entity_poly.pdbx_seq_one_letter_code
_entity_poly.pdbx_strand_id
1 'polypeptide(L)'
;MKPVKINLKKPKPFISVYTVWEGINLAYTSSKLSYRTSKNGKSWSAWETAVFDGHQEQTSSRITSKMMFLDKKTKYIQYKVSFDQTVDDMTLTDVQLFHYSPGKTPKTTQKNILQTTKSQARAVCSKPTVVSRSQWGAIYRNPASTSTVSHLILHHEYGSNSSNDWAARVRSIQNYHINGNGWSDIGYNFLVDPNGTIYEGRAGGDNAIGAHFCGKNRNTMGICMLGDYSSISPTAATQTALKDLLAWKANKETIDPLGASYHYSVNASLKHIAGHRDAGCTVCPGNGGYASMPSIRNGVNLLVSNGCSGDTTPPTTSITAVGGNTQTGDFTVNFSDNDNIGVTRRFYQVLEKYGTSYLANRTNGFFNENFDQDFGVYDKGAGSWTVTNGRLNQTNTTSDNTLWSSYLIQDSGLPYLYEFAAKVTSTTGPRKFGMHIMASDATLSQRGNSYLIWFSGEDNKVRIYETVNNALYTRAIADVSLDNNWAAYRVTYSPAYGVLQVWKNKESLLTWVDSSPIPSGVAISLRTNKTSVLFDDVKVSKFRSTGSALITAGSLDNTNDLRTTNGKIKSMVRDEAGNWSQPGNLDITLNTAGTLARTQPSSVTLYPNEVSDKAILAWNQREDSAVEITIYDTQGNLISKLPKSYIPQGQGNLDISTSTNQLSPGLYILNLSTGTERETIKLLKK
;
A
#
# COMPACT_ATOMS: atom_id res chain seq x y z
N MET A 1 -16.77 12.22 39.02
CA MET A 1 -15.50 12.71 38.44
C MET A 1 -15.73 13.98 37.65
N LYS A 2 -15.18 15.11 38.12
CA LYS A 2 -15.35 16.42 37.46
C LYS A 2 -14.36 16.54 36.29
N PRO A 3 -14.78 17.04 35.11
CA PRO A 3 -13.87 17.40 34.02
C PRO A 3 -12.79 18.39 34.46
N VAL A 4 -11.55 18.14 34.05
CA VAL A 4 -10.44 19.09 34.17
C VAL A 4 -10.34 19.89 32.87
N LYS A 5 -10.35 21.23 32.98
CA LYS A 5 -10.19 22.12 31.84
C LYS A 5 -8.72 22.25 31.45
N ILE A 6 -8.41 22.07 30.17
CA ILE A 6 -7.06 22.27 29.64
C ILE A 6 -6.86 23.76 29.37
N ASN A 7 -6.08 24.44 30.21
CA ASN A 7 -5.85 25.88 30.16
C ASN A 7 -4.69 26.29 29.21
N LEU A 8 -4.62 25.68 28.03
CA LEU A 8 -3.64 26.05 27.00
C LEU A 8 -4.20 27.11 26.03
N LYS A 9 -3.48 28.22 25.85
CA LYS A 9 -3.82 29.25 24.88
C LYS A 9 -3.31 28.86 23.48
N LYS A 10 -4.24 28.60 22.54
CA LYS A 10 -3.96 28.29 21.12
C LYS A 10 -2.97 27.11 20.90
N PRO A 11 -3.22 25.91 21.46
CA PRO A 11 -2.32 24.78 21.29
C PRO A 11 -2.13 24.42 19.81
N LYS A 12 -0.89 24.17 19.41
CA LYS A 12 -0.52 23.72 18.06
C LYS A 12 0.74 22.86 18.11
N PRO A 13 0.87 21.84 17.25
CA PRO A 13 -0.16 21.32 16.34
C PRO A 13 -1.20 20.43 17.05
N PHE A 14 -0.85 19.93 18.23
CA PHE A 14 -1.61 19.04 19.10
C PHE A 14 -1.29 19.40 20.57
N ILE A 15 -1.87 18.66 21.51
CA ILE A 15 -1.54 18.74 22.94
C ILE A 15 -0.89 17.42 23.34
N SER A 16 0.32 17.44 23.90
CA SER A 16 0.90 16.24 24.51
C SER A 16 0.56 16.20 25.99
N VAL A 17 0.16 15.03 26.48
CA VAL A 17 -0.29 14.82 27.86
C VAL A 17 0.36 13.59 28.44
N TYR A 18 0.83 13.66 29.67
CA TYR A 18 1.14 12.47 30.47
C TYR A 18 0.59 12.67 31.88
N THR A 19 0.45 11.56 32.58
CA THR A 19 -0.13 11.53 33.91
C THR A 19 0.85 10.91 34.88
N VAL A 20 0.88 11.46 36.09
CA VAL A 20 1.59 10.87 37.23
C VAL A 20 0.55 10.68 38.32
N TRP A 21 0.53 9.52 38.96
CA TRP A 21 -0.28 9.31 40.16
C TRP A 21 0.52 8.62 41.24
N GLU A 22 0.25 9.05 42.48
CA GLU A 22 1.04 8.72 43.66
C GLU A 22 0.16 8.23 44.80
N GLY A 23 0.76 7.48 45.72
CA GLY A 23 0.03 6.80 46.78
C GLY A 23 0.80 5.70 47.48
N ILE A 24 0.10 4.75 48.07
CA ILE A 24 0.66 3.59 48.80
C ILE A 24 0.12 2.31 48.13
N ASN A 25 0.99 1.31 47.96
CA ASN A 25 0.66 0.02 47.32
C ASN A 25 0.07 0.13 45.91
N LEU A 26 0.40 1.21 45.19
CA LEU A 26 0.00 1.48 43.80
C LEU A 26 0.86 0.69 42.80
N ALA A 27 0.94 -0.64 42.91
CA ALA A 27 1.61 -1.39 41.87
C ALA A 27 0.91 -1.16 40.51
N TYR A 28 1.68 -1.11 39.42
CA TYR A 28 1.13 -0.90 38.08
C TYR A 28 0.23 -2.07 37.63
N THR A 29 0.35 -3.22 38.29
CA THR A 29 -0.53 -4.38 38.10
C THR A 29 -1.89 -4.21 38.81
N SER A 30 -1.92 -3.50 39.94
CA SER A 30 -3.10 -3.35 40.81
C SER A 30 -3.81 -1.99 40.67
N SER A 31 -3.25 -1.04 39.93
CA SER A 31 -3.88 0.27 39.67
C SER A 31 -3.88 0.63 38.19
N LYS A 32 -5.00 1.19 37.71
CA LYS A 32 -5.19 1.60 36.30
C LYS A 32 -5.76 3.00 36.25
N LEU A 33 -5.06 3.92 35.59
CA LEU A 33 -5.61 5.22 35.22
C LEU A 33 -6.23 5.13 33.81
N SER A 34 -7.50 5.49 33.68
CA SER A 34 -8.14 5.69 32.37
C SER A 34 -8.52 7.15 32.19
N TYR A 35 -8.52 7.61 30.94
CA TYR A 35 -8.91 8.97 30.59
C TYR A 35 -9.85 8.99 29.40
N ARG A 36 -10.55 10.12 29.23
CA ARG A 36 -11.31 10.46 28.03
C ARG A 36 -11.31 11.95 27.81
N THR A 37 -11.52 12.38 26.58
CA THR A 37 -11.36 13.78 26.19
C THR A 37 -12.64 14.39 25.63
N SER A 38 -12.75 15.71 25.71
CA SER A 38 -13.87 16.44 25.14
C SER A 38 -13.45 17.81 24.59
N LYS A 39 -14.11 18.22 23.51
CA LYS A 39 -13.96 19.55 22.89
C LYS A 39 -14.88 20.59 23.54
N ASN A 40 -15.98 20.16 24.14
CA ASN A 40 -17.06 21.03 24.65
C ASN A 40 -17.48 20.73 26.10
N GLY A 41 -16.92 19.69 26.73
CA GLY A 41 -17.26 19.24 28.08
C GLY A 41 -18.55 18.41 28.17
N LYS A 42 -19.28 18.23 27.05
CA LYS A 42 -20.57 17.52 26.99
C LYS A 42 -20.45 16.18 26.25
N SER A 43 -19.82 16.19 25.07
CA SER A 43 -19.61 15.01 24.24
C SER A 43 -18.21 14.47 24.49
N TRP A 44 -18.10 13.19 24.86
CA TRP A 44 -16.86 12.59 25.32
C TRP A 44 -16.39 11.46 24.40
N SER A 45 -15.07 11.31 24.26
CA SER A 45 -14.48 10.12 23.64
C SER A 45 -14.78 8.86 24.48
N ALA A 46 -14.50 7.69 23.91
CA ALA A 46 -14.38 6.46 24.67
C ALA A 46 -13.31 6.60 25.76
N TRP A 47 -13.43 5.77 26.80
CA TRP A 47 -12.41 5.64 27.83
C TRP A 47 -11.21 4.87 27.28
N GLU A 48 -10.02 5.43 27.46
CA GLU A 48 -8.75 4.81 27.12
C GLU A 48 -7.94 4.60 28.40
N THR A 49 -7.20 3.49 28.49
CA THR A 49 -6.32 3.23 29.64
C THR A 49 -4.96 3.83 29.37
N ALA A 50 -4.45 4.64 30.30
CA ALA A 50 -3.12 5.19 30.24
C ALA A 50 -2.10 4.05 30.38
N VAL A 51 -1.22 3.92 29.40
CA VAL A 51 -0.17 2.90 29.40
C VAL A 51 1.03 3.42 30.20
N PHE A 52 1.60 2.60 31.07
CA PHE A 52 2.76 2.98 31.89
C PHE A 52 4.03 3.14 31.04
N ASP A 53 4.90 4.07 31.43
CA ASP A 53 6.21 4.22 30.78
C ASP A 53 7.20 3.17 31.29
N GLY A 54 7.44 2.15 30.48
CA GLY A 54 8.43 1.10 30.78
C GLY A 54 9.89 1.57 30.82
N HIS A 55 10.19 2.83 30.49
CA HIS A 55 11.53 3.41 30.66
C HIS A 55 11.74 4.07 32.02
N GLN A 56 10.69 4.19 32.83
CA GLN A 56 10.74 4.70 34.19
C GLN A 56 10.69 3.54 35.18
N GLU A 57 11.46 3.65 36.26
CA GLU A 57 11.28 2.78 37.42
C GLU A 57 9.93 3.13 38.06
N GLN A 58 8.96 2.24 37.88
CA GLN A 58 7.66 2.38 38.52
C GLN A 58 7.84 1.92 39.97
N THR A 59 7.54 2.79 40.93
CA THR A 59 7.62 2.43 42.34
C THR A 59 6.23 2.08 42.85
N SER A 60 6.14 1.37 43.98
CA SER A 60 4.87 1.09 44.65
C SER A 60 4.14 2.36 45.14
N SER A 61 4.78 3.53 45.03
CA SER A 61 4.24 4.81 45.48
C SER A 61 4.05 5.86 44.38
N ARG A 62 4.55 5.62 43.16
CA ARG A 62 4.49 6.58 42.04
C ARG A 62 4.51 5.87 40.71
N ILE A 63 3.48 6.12 39.90
CA ILE A 63 3.37 5.62 38.53
C ILE A 63 3.34 6.79 37.55
N THR A 64 4.10 6.68 36.47
CA THR A 64 4.10 7.63 35.35
C THR A 64 3.57 6.96 34.09
N SER A 65 2.54 7.54 33.47
CA SER A 65 2.07 7.10 32.16
C SER A 65 3.02 7.55 31.07
N LYS A 66 3.02 6.83 29.96
CA LYS A 66 3.53 7.31 28.68
C LYS A 66 2.82 8.60 28.28
N MET A 67 3.49 9.32 27.40
CA MET A 67 2.95 10.51 26.74
C MET A 67 1.90 10.13 25.68
N MET A 68 0.82 10.90 25.66
CA MET A 68 -0.34 10.78 24.77
C MET A 68 -0.45 12.05 23.93
N PHE A 69 -0.98 11.94 22.72
CA PHE A 69 -1.19 13.08 21.82
C PHE A 69 -2.67 13.31 21.57
N LEU A 70 -3.17 14.46 22.01
CA LEU A 70 -4.56 14.84 21.88
C LEU A 70 -4.76 15.89 20.78
N ASP A 71 -5.94 15.89 20.16
CA ASP A 71 -6.36 16.93 19.21
C ASP A 71 -6.19 18.33 19.86
N LYS A 72 -5.61 19.29 19.12
CA LYS A 72 -5.50 20.70 19.56
C LYS A 72 -6.83 21.34 19.96
N LYS A 73 -7.95 20.80 19.49
CA LYS A 73 -9.30 21.24 19.84
C LYS A 73 -9.77 20.69 21.19
N THR A 74 -9.08 19.73 21.79
CA THR A 74 -9.43 19.20 23.11
C THR A 74 -9.35 20.31 24.16
N LYS A 75 -10.42 20.45 24.93
CA LYS A 75 -10.57 21.47 25.99
C LYS A 75 -10.77 20.89 27.37
N TYR A 76 -11.18 19.63 27.45
CA TYR A 76 -11.46 18.96 28.70
C TYR A 76 -10.91 17.54 28.68
N ILE A 77 -10.42 17.10 29.83
CA ILE A 77 -10.05 15.71 30.10
C ILE A 77 -10.79 15.25 31.35
N GLN A 78 -11.29 14.03 31.32
CA GLN A 78 -11.74 13.30 32.50
C GLN A 78 -10.82 12.13 32.70
N TYR A 79 -10.51 11.83 33.95
CA TYR A 79 -9.75 10.66 34.33
C TYR A 79 -10.52 9.88 35.39
N LYS A 80 -10.25 8.58 35.47
CA LYS A 80 -10.68 7.67 36.52
C LYS A 80 -9.48 6.82 36.91
N VAL A 81 -9.29 6.58 38.19
CA VAL A 81 -8.33 5.58 38.67
C VAL A 81 -9.16 4.40 39.18
N SER A 82 -8.75 3.19 38.80
CA SER A 82 -9.38 1.94 39.19
C SER A 82 -8.35 1.06 39.89
N PHE A 83 -8.81 0.36 40.91
CA PHE A 83 -8.00 -0.40 41.85
C PHE A 83 -8.40 -1.86 41.82
N ASP A 84 -7.42 -2.75 41.95
CA ASP A 84 -7.66 -4.16 42.26
C ASP A 84 -8.03 -4.26 43.74
N GLN A 85 -9.20 -4.83 44.03
CA GLN A 85 -9.74 -4.96 45.38
C GLN A 85 -9.03 -6.02 46.23
N THR A 86 -8.12 -6.80 45.63
CA THR A 86 -7.36 -7.85 46.31
C THR A 86 -6.08 -7.36 47.00
N VAL A 87 -5.76 -6.08 46.88
CA VAL A 87 -4.57 -5.46 47.50
C VAL A 87 -5.01 -4.56 48.67
N ASP A 88 -4.63 -4.94 49.89
CA ASP A 88 -4.93 -4.18 51.10
C ASP A 88 -4.15 -2.84 51.18
N ASP A 89 -4.72 -1.88 51.91
CA ASP A 89 -4.13 -0.58 52.25
C ASP A 89 -3.71 0.31 51.06
N MET A 90 -4.32 0.11 49.89
CA MET A 90 -4.02 0.95 48.73
C MET A 90 -4.67 2.34 48.86
N THR A 91 -3.83 3.38 48.75
CA THR A 91 -4.27 4.78 48.80
C THR A 91 -3.79 5.54 47.58
N LEU A 92 -4.58 6.52 47.13
CA LEU A 92 -4.23 7.46 46.08
C LEU A 92 -4.12 8.84 46.71
N THR A 93 -2.90 9.39 46.74
CA THR A 93 -2.61 10.68 47.37
C THR A 93 -2.61 11.82 46.36
N ASP A 94 -2.18 11.57 45.12
CA ASP A 94 -2.13 12.61 44.08
C ASP A 94 -2.36 12.05 42.67
N VAL A 95 -2.94 12.88 41.79
CA VAL A 95 -3.05 12.65 40.34
C VAL A 95 -2.74 13.95 39.60
N GLN A 96 -1.60 13.96 38.93
CA GLN A 96 -1.10 15.10 38.18
C GLN A 96 -1.29 14.86 36.68
N LEU A 97 -1.88 15.83 35.99
CA LEU A 97 -2.01 15.84 34.54
C LEU A 97 -1.13 16.94 33.94
N PHE A 98 -0.07 16.54 33.25
CA PHE A 98 0.87 17.44 32.63
C PHE A 98 0.48 17.68 31.18
N HIS A 99 0.22 18.94 30.82
CA HIS A 99 -0.12 19.33 29.45
C HIS A 99 1.03 20.14 28.85
N TYR A 100 1.49 19.74 27.67
CA TYR A 100 2.51 20.46 26.92
C TYR A 100 2.05 20.73 25.47
N SER A 101 2.39 21.90 24.96
CA SER A 101 2.15 22.28 23.56
C SER A 101 3.49 22.66 22.94
N PRO A 102 4.06 21.83 22.05
CA PRO A 102 5.42 22.01 21.51
C PRO A 102 5.58 23.20 20.55
N GLY A 103 4.47 23.87 20.22
CA GLY A 103 4.43 24.88 19.16
C GLY A 103 4.51 24.23 17.77
N LYS A 104 3.85 24.85 16.79
CA LYS A 104 3.93 24.36 15.40
C LYS A 104 5.31 24.68 14.81
N THR A 105 5.93 23.71 14.15
CA THR A 105 7.14 23.93 13.37
C THR A 105 6.82 24.88 12.20
N PRO A 106 7.62 25.94 11.95
CA PRO A 106 7.37 26.85 10.83
C PRO A 106 7.23 26.11 9.49
N LYS A 107 6.31 26.55 8.62
CA LYS A 107 6.06 25.88 7.33
C LYS A 107 7.32 25.80 6.45
N THR A 108 8.17 26.83 6.49
CA THR A 108 9.46 26.85 5.80
C THR A 108 10.38 25.76 6.31
N THR A 109 10.53 25.64 7.63
CA THR A 109 11.30 24.56 8.25
C THR A 109 10.74 23.18 7.93
N GLN A 110 9.42 22.99 7.97
CA GLN A 110 8.79 21.73 7.57
C GLN A 110 9.11 21.38 6.11
N LYS A 111 9.04 22.34 5.19
CA LYS A 111 9.42 22.14 3.78
C LYS A 111 10.90 21.77 3.64
N ASN A 112 11.78 22.47 4.35
CA ASN A 112 13.22 22.20 4.30
C ASN A 112 13.53 20.79 4.80
N ILE A 113 12.93 20.37 5.93
CA ILE A 113 13.05 19.01 6.45
C ILE A 113 12.63 17.99 5.39
N LEU A 114 11.46 18.18 4.75
CA LEU A 114 10.96 17.28 3.72
C LEU A 114 11.86 17.27 2.47
N GLN A 115 12.44 18.41 2.08
CA GLN A 115 13.38 18.49 0.96
C GLN A 115 14.67 17.75 1.27
N THR A 116 15.22 17.92 2.48
CA THR A 116 16.41 17.22 2.95
C THR A 116 16.23 15.69 2.93
N THR A 117 15.06 15.19 3.33
CA THR A 117 14.73 13.75 3.26
C THR A 117 14.59 13.26 1.81
N LYS A 118 14.11 14.10 0.88
CA LYS A 118 13.86 13.72 -0.53
C LYS A 118 15.06 13.85 -1.45
N SER A 119 15.95 14.82 -1.23
CA SER A 119 17.13 15.06 -2.08
C SER A 119 18.28 14.10 -1.80
N GLN A 120 18.09 13.16 -0.90
CA GLN A 120 19.13 12.26 -0.44
C GLN A 120 19.33 11.16 -1.49
N ALA A 121 20.32 11.34 -2.38
CA ALA A 121 20.90 10.21 -3.07
C ALA A 121 21.39 9.22 -1.99
N ARG A 122 21.04 7.93 -2.13
CA ARG A 122 21.35 6.90 -1.14
C ARG A 122 22.86 6.73 -1.04
N ALA A 123 23.50 7.45 -0.13
CA ALA A 123 24.92 7.35 0.14
C ALA A 123 25.16 6.19 1.12
N VAL A 124 25.27 4.98 0.55
CA VAL A 124 25.33 3.71 1.28
C VAL A 124 26.49 3.71 2.28
N CYS A 125 26.20 3.32 3.53
CA CYS A 125 27.09 3.36 4.71
C CYS A 125 27.77 4.69 5.04
N SER A 126 27.43 5.79 4.38
CA SER A 126 27.81 7.13 4.84
C SER A 126 26.77 7.63 5.84
N LYS A 127 27.16 8.57 6.73
CA LYS A 127 26.22 9.11 7.71
C LYS A 127 25.02 9.70 6.96
N PRO A 128 23.80 9.17 7.14
CA PRO A 128 22.65 9.72 6.46
C PRO A 128 22.40 11.14 6.95
N THR A 129 21.81 11.97 6.09
CA THR A 129 21.42 13.31 6.48
C THR A 129 20.39 13.23 7.60
N VAL A 130 20.62 13.99 8.67
CA VAL A 130 19.73 14.06 9.81
C VAL A 130 19.19 15.48 9.97
N VAL A 131 17.93 15.60 10.36
CA VAL A 131 17.40 16.84 10.91
C VAL A 131 18.11 17.10 12.23
N SER A 132 18.99 18.09 12.21
CA SER A 132 19.78 18.49 13.37
C SER A 132 18.89 19.01 14.49
N ARG A 133 19.44 19.00 15.71
CA ARG A 133 18.79 19.54 16.92
C ARG A 133 18.24 20.96 16.73
N SER A 134 18.99 21.86 16.10
CA SER A 134 18.53 23.23 15.85
C SER A 134 17.35 23.27 14.87
N GLN A 135 17.36 22.44 13.81
CA GLN A 135 16.30 22.41 12.80
C GLN A 135 14.96 21.93 13.35
N TRP A 136 14.94 20.94 14.24
CA TRP A 136 13.69 20.51 14.88
C TRP A 136 13.37 21.32 16.15
N GLY A 137 14.19 22.30 16.53
CA GLY A 137 13.92 23.22 17.63
C GLY A 137 14.14 22.61 19.01
N ALA A 138 15.21 21.83 19.16
CA ALA A 138 15.63 21.25 20.42
C ALA A 138 15.91 22.31 21.48
N ILE A 139 15.52 22.01 22.71
CA ILE A 139 16.06 22.70 23.88
C ILE A 139 17.57 22.39 23.95
N TYR A 140 18.38 23.44 24.10
CA TYR A 140 19.83 23.30 24.23
C TYR A 140 20.18 22.45 25.45
N ARG A 141 21.13 21.53 25.26
CA ARG A 141 21.69 20.66 26.30
C ARG A 141 23.18 20.45 26.01
N ASN A 142 23.97 20.34 27.06
CA ASN A 142 25.37 19.96 26.94
C ASN A 142 25.46 18.54 26.36
N PRO A 143 26.45 18.25 25.50
CA PRO A 143 26.69 16.89 25.01
C PRO A 143 26.85 15.89 26.15
N ALA A 144 26.24 14.72 26.02
CA ALA A 144 26.44 13.63 26.97
C ALA A 144 27.85 13.04 26.82
N SER A 145 28.33 12.35 27.87
CA SER A 145 29.51 11.48 27.77
C SER A 145 29.34 10.46 26.66
N THR A 146 30.44 10.01 26.07
CA THR A 146 30.43 9.09 24.94
C THR A 146 30.84 7.67 25.34
N SER A 147 30.44 6.69 24.53
CA SER A 147 30.96 5.32 24.58
C SER A 147 31.07 4.74 23.18
N THR A 148 32.08 3.90 22.93
CA THR A 148 32.17 3.12 21.68
C THR A 148 30.96 2.19 21.59
N VAL A 149 30.20 2.34 20.51
CA VAL A 149 28.97 1.60 20.28
C VAL A 149 29.30 0.24 19.67
N SER A 150 28.78 -0.82 20.26
CA SER A 150 28.85 -2.19 19.71
C SER A 150 27.47 -2.79 19.43
N HIS A 151 26.40 -2.19 19.96
CA HIS A 151 25.03 -2.66 19.79
C HIS A 151 24.08 -1.53 19.38
N LEU A 152 23.21 -1.80 18.41
CA LEU A 152 22.24 -0.87 17.85
C LEU A 152 20.84 -1.30 18.28
N ILE A 153 20.16 -0.46 19.05
CA ILE A 153 18.93 -0.83 19.73
C ILE A 153 17.73 -0.13 19.11
N LEU A 154 16.78 -0.91 18.60
CA LEU A 154 15.56 -0.42 17.99
C LEU A 154 14.44 -0.27 19.01
N HIS A 155 13.79 0.89 18.98
CA HIS A 155 12.65 1.28 19.81
C HIS A 155 11.46 1.68 18.95
N HIS A 156 10.28 1.70 19.57
CA HIS A 156 9.15 2.48 19.08
C HIS A 156 8.74 3.54 20.11
N GLU A 157 8.05 4.58 19.67
CA GLU A 157 7.52 5.61 20.55
C GLU A 157 6.29 5.12 21.34
N TYR A 158 5.50 4.21 20.75
CA TYR A 158 4.17 3.80 21.24
C TYR A 158 3.17 4.97 21.21
N GLY A 159 3.17 5.77 20.14
CA GLY A 159 2.18 6.82 19.90
C GLY A 159 1.53 6.68 18.53
N SER A 160 0.50 7.48 18.20
CA SER A 160 -0.18 7.44 16.89
C SER A 160 0.80 7.42 15.69
N ASN A 161 0.57 6.58 14.68
CA ASN A 161 1.41 6.55 13.47
C ASN A 161 1.11 7.70 12.48
N SER A 162 0.27 8.66 12.87
CA SER A 162 -0.02 9.86 12.10
C SER A 162 0.39 11.13 12.85
N SER A 163 0.99 12.07 12.11
CA SER A 163 1.25 13.43 12.58
C SER A 163 1.34 14.37 11.38
N ASN A 164 0.89 15.61 11.57
CA ASN A 164 1.08 16.69 10.60
C ASN A 164 2.34 17.54 10.90
N ASP A 165 3.11 17.16 11.93
CA ASP A 165 4.31 17.85 12.37
C ASP A 165 5.18 16.91 13.24
N TRP A 166 6.02 16.09 12.62
CA TRP A 166 6.89 15.14 13.32
C TRP A 166 7.98 15.85 14.14
N ALA A 167 8.52 16.98 13.68
CA ALA A 167 9.47 17.77 14.46
C ALA A 167 8.86 18.29 15.78
N ALA A 168 7.59 18.72 15.77
CA ALA A 168 6.88 19.06 17.00
C ALA A 168 6.72 17.87 17.95
N ARG A 169 6.57 16.66 17.39
CA ARG A 169 6.49 15.43 18.15
C ARG A 169 7.81 15.09 18.84
N VAL A 170 8.93 15.24 18.15
CA VAL A 170 10.28 15.10 18.74
C VAL A 170 10.48 16.11 19.89
N ARG A 171 10.04 17.37 19.75
CA ARG A 171 10.06 18.35 20.85
C ARG A 171 9.23 17.93 22.06
N SER A 172 8.03 17.37 21.83
CA SER A 172 7.22 16.81 22.92
C SER A 172 7.91 15.65 23.63
N ILE A 173 8.56 14.74 22.90
CA ILE A 173 9.34 13.64 23.49
C ILE A 173 10.50 14.19 24.33
N GLN A 174 11.25 15.17 23.82
CA GLN A 174 12.31 15.82 24.59
C GLN A 174 11.76 16.46 25.88
N ASN A 175 10.64 17.18 25.80
CA ASN A 175 10.00 17.80 26.95
C ASN A 175 9.56 16.76 27.98
N TYR A 176 8.95 15.66 27.54
CA TYR A 176 8.52 14.57 28.41
C TYR A 176 9.72 13.89 29.09
N HIS A 177 10.78 13.61 28.34
CA HIS A 177 11.98 12.99 28.90
C HIS A 177 12.66 13.89 29.95
N ILE A 178 12.66 15.21 29.73
CA ILE A 178 13.26 16.16 30.68
C ILE A 178 12.37 16.39 31.89
N ASN A 179 11.13 16.81 31.66
CA ASN A 179 10.27 17.35 32.72
C ASN A 179 9.35 16.28 33.34
N GLY A 180 9.01 15.24 32.58
CA GLY A 180 8.26 14.10 33.11
C GLY A 180 9.18 13.07 33.76
N ASN A 181 10.23 12.69 33.04
CA ASN A 181 11.13 11.62 33.44
C ASN A 181 12.37 12.10 34.23
N GLY A 182 12.60 13.41 34.31
CA GLY A 182 13.75 13.98 35.03
C GLY A 182 15.10 13.80 34.33
N TRP A 183 15.13 13.39 33.06
CA TRP A 183 16.38 13.10 32.35
C TRP A 183 17.09 14.37 31.87
N SER A 184 18.39 14.25 31.65
CA SER A 184 19.20 15.38 31.16
C SER A 184 18.83 15.84 29.75
N ASP A 185 18.27 14.97 28.91
CA ASP A 185 17.86 15.25 27.54
C ASP A 185 16.93 14.13 27.02
N ILE A 186 16.48 14.23 25.76
CA ILE A 186 15.87 13.11 25.03
C ILE A 186 16.76 11.86 25.12
N GLY A 187 16.14 10.69 25.24
CA GLY A 187 16.81 9.44 25.62
C GLY A 187 17.48 8.73 24.45
N TYR A 188 16.89 8.84 23.26
CA TYR A 188 17.33 8.17 22.05
C TYR A 188 18.41 8.98 21.33
N ASN A 189 19.39 8.31 20.71
CA ASN A 189 20.40 8.94 19.87
C ASN A 189 19.78 9.49 18.59
N PHE A 190 18.88 8.73 17.98
CA PHE A 190 18.16 9.12 16.77
C PHE A 190 16.68 8.73 16.85
N LEU A 191 15.84 9.44 16.09
CA LEU A 191 14.43 9.11 15.91
C LEU A 191 14.10 9.09 14.42
N VAL A 192 13.23 8.18 13.98
CA VAL A 192 12.85 8.04 12.57
C VAL A 192 11.34 8.11 12.44
N ASP A 193 10.84 9.04 11.61
CA ASP A 193 9.40 9.15 11.36
C ASP A 193 8.88 8.17 10.29
N PRO A 194 7.55 7.99 10.17
CA PRO A 194 6.93 7.16 9.12
C PRO A 194 7.24 7.58 7.67
N ASN A 195 7.78 8.79 7.46
CA ASN A 195 8.21 9.28 6.15
C ASN A 195 9.71 9.00 5.87
N GLY A 196 10.43 8.35 6.80
CA GLY A 196 11.87 8.08 6.68
C GLY A 196 12.75 9.26 7.08
N THR A 197 12.21 10.33 7.68
CA THR A 197 13.02 11.44 8.16
C THR A 197 13.74 11.05 9.45
N ILE A 198 15.06 11.21 9.48
CA ILE A 198 15.89 10.92 10.65
C ILE A 198 16.13 12.23 11.42
N TYR A 199 15.86 12.22 12.72
CA TYR A 199 16.11 13.32 13.64
C TYR A 199 17.27 12.98 14.57
N GLU A 200 18.20 13.92 14.73
CA GLU A 200 19.23 13.84 15.77
C GLU A 200 18.57 14.03 17.15
N GLY A 201 18.63 12.99 17.98
CA GLY A 201 18.12 12.99 19.34
C GLY A 201 19.15 13.54 20.32
N ARG A 202 19.66 12.67 21.21
CA ARG A 202 20.58 12.95 22.33
C ARG A 202 21.68 13.96 21.95
N ALA A 203 21.90 15.00 22.75
CA ALA A 203 23.01 15.92 22.54
C ALA A 203 24.36 15.18 22.54
N GLY A 204 25.16 15.39 21.48
CA GLY A 204 26.37 14.61 21.17
C GLY A 204 26.15 13.53 20.09
N GLY A 205 24.89 13.21 19.79
CA GLY A 205 24.49 12.41 18.64
C GLY A 205 25.00 10.96 18.68
N ASP A 206 25.92 10.66 17.76
CA ASP A 206 26.39 9.33 17.38
C ASP A 206 26.84 8.44 18.57
N ASN A 207 27.89 8.84 19.28
CA ASN A 207 28.47 8.06 20.38
C ASN A 207 27.98 8.50 21.76
N ALA A 208 27.01 9.41 21.84
CA ALA A 208 26.47 9.91 23.09
C ALA A 208 25.77 8.79 23.88
N ILE A 209 26.06 8.66 25.17
CA ILE A 209 25.35 7.72 26.04
C ILE A 209 23.92 8.23 26.21
N GLY A 210 22.98 7.41 25.71
CA GLY A 210 21.55 7.66 25.79
C GLY A 210 20.93 7.28 27.14
N ALA A 211 19.60 7.37 27.20
CA ALA A 211 18.76 6.90 28.28
C ALA A 211 17.55 6.17 27.67
N HIS A 212 17.81 5.00 27.09
CA HIS A 212 16.81 4.29 26.30
C HIS A 212 16.76 2.77 26.54
N PHE A 213 17.77 2.16 27.17
CA PHE A 213 17.89 0.70 27.28
C PHE A 213 17.85 0.21 28.74
N CYS A 214 16.86 0.64 29.52
CA CYS A 214 16.64 0.19 30.91
C CYS A 214 17.88 0.27 31.81
N GLY A 215 18.61 1.40 31.78
CA GLY A 215 19.86 1.59 32.52
C GLY A 215 21.09 0.95 31.89
N LYS A 216 20.93 0.13 30.84
CA LYS A 216 22.00 -0.62 30.14
C LYS A 216 22.55 0.16 28.93
N ASN A 217 22.65 1.49 29.04
CA ASN A 217 22.83 2.39 27.88
C ASN A 217 24.26 2.45 27.30
N ARG A 218 25.29 2.08 28.06
CA ARG A 218 26.68 2.10 27.57
C ARG A 218 26.86 1.09 26.44
N ASN A 219 27.73 1.42 25.48
CA ASN A 219 28.00 0.61 24.29
C ASN A 219 26.81 0.43 23.34
N THR A 220 25.75 1.21 23.52
CA THR A 220 24.55 1.16 22.67
C THR A 220 24.30 2.47 21.94
N MET A 221 23.70 2.38 20.76
CA MET A 221 23.04 3.50 20.07
C MET A 221 21.55 3.20 19.94
N GLY A 222 20.70 4.05 20.49
CA GLY A 222 19.25 3.86 20.49
C GLY A 222 18.55 4.63 19.36
N ILE A 223 17.75 3.94 18.56
CA ILE A 223 16.94 4.52 17.49
C ILE A 223 15.46 4.30 17.80
N CYS A 224 14.67 5.38 17.87
CA CYS A 224 13.23 5.32 18.10
C CYS A 224 12.43 5.55 16.82
N MET A 225 11.67 4.53 16.41
CA MET A 225 10.66 4.69 15.36
C MET A 225 9.45 5.44 15.94
N LEU A 226 9.15 6.62 15.40
CA LEU A 226 7.98 7.39 15.79
C LEU A 226 6.71 6.67 15.32
N GLY A 227 5.77 6.47 16.23
CA GLY A 227 4.60 5.62 16.02
C GLY A 227 4.47 4.44 16.98
N ASP A 228 3.41 3.67 16.79
CA ASP A 228 3.12 2.41 17.48
C ASP A 228 3.27 1.27 16.47
N TYR A 229 4.11 0.31 16.81
CA TYR A 229 4.40 -0.86 15.99
C TYR A 229 4.07 -2.15 16.74
N SER A 230 3.12 -2.07 17.67
CA SER A 230 2.61 -3.22 18.43
C SER A 230 1.91 -4.24 17.54
N SER A 231 1.19 -3.80 16.50
CA SER A 231 0.44 -4.65 15.57
C SER A 231 0.72 -4.39 14.09
N ILE A 232 1.42 -3.31 13.76
CA ILE A 232 1.75 -2.94 12.38
C ILE A 232 3.25 -2.90 12.13
N SER A 233 3.66 -3.14 10.89
CA SER A 233 5.06 -3.06 10.48
C SER A 233 5.48 -1.60 10.21
N PRO A 234 6.77 -1.25 10.41
CA PRO A 234 7.31 0.04 9.98
C PRO A 234 7.13 0.26 8.48
N THR A 235 6.88 1.51 8.06
CA THR A 235 6.72 1.84 6.63
C THR A 235 8.01 1.53 5.86
N ALA A 236 7.91 1.35 4.54
CA ALA A 236 9.10 1.14 3.70
C ALA A 236 10.11 2.29 3.87
N ALA A 237 9.64 3.54 3.97
CA ALA A 237 10.51 4.70 4.18
C ALA A 237 11.23 4.66 5.54
N THR A 238 10.54 4.29 6.62
CA THR A 238 11.18 4.07 7.94
C THR A 238 12.21 2.94 7.88
N GLN A 239 11.87 1.80 7.26
CA GLN A 239 12.80 0.68 7.15
C GLN A 239 14.05 1.03 6.34
N THR A 240 13.90 1.75 5.23
CA THR A 240 15.05 2.22 4.43
C THR A 240 15.94 3.17 5.25
N ALA A 241 15.36 4.17 5.91
CA ALA A 241 16.11 5.11 6.74
C ALA A 241 16.82 4.42 7.91
N LEU A 242 16.17 3.43 8.53
CA LEU A 242 16.80 2.58 9.55
C LEU A 242 17.97 1.80 8.98
N LYS A 243 17.79 1.11 7.85
CA LYS A 243 18.86 0.32 7.23
C LYS A 243 20.07 1.19 6.89
N ASP A 244 19.85 2.37 6.31
CA ASP A 244 20.94 3.28 5.95
C ASP A 244 21.68 3.82 7.20
N LEU A 245 20.94 4.21 8.25
CA LEU A 245 21.52 4.68 9.52
C LEU A 245 22.31 3.58 10.24
N LEU A 246 21.73 2.38 10.31
CA LEU A 246 22.36 1.22 10.95
C LEU A 246 23.58 0.75 10.15
N ALA A 247 23.51 0.74 8.81
CA ALA A 247 24.65 0.38 7.95
C ALA A 247 25.81 1.37 8.08
N TRP A 248 25.53 2.67 8.13
CA TRP A 248 26.57 3.66 8.42
C TRP A 248 27.26 3.37 9.74
N LYS A 249 26.48 3.17 10.80
CA LYS A 249 27.05 2.95 12.13
C LYS A 249 27.82 1.63 12.21
N ALA A 250 27.26 0.58 11.61
CA ALA A 250 27.88 -0.73 11.56
C ALA A 250 29.20 -0.70 10.79
N ASN A 251 29.24 -0.05 9.64
CA ASN A 251 30.46 0.15 8.87
C ASN A 251 31.50 0.98 9.65
N LYS A 252 31.07 2.08 10.27
CA LYS A 252 31.96 2.98 11.04
C LYS A 252 32.66 2.27 12.21
N GLU A 253 31.93 1.43 12.95
CA GLU A 253 32.42 0.77 14.17
C GLU A 253 32.78 -0.71 13.94
N THR A 254 32.78 -1.18 12.68
CA THR A 254 33.04 -2.59 12.30
C THR A 254 32.13 -3.60 13.04
N ILE A 255 30.84 -3.28 13.14
CA ILE A 255 29.84 -4.13 13.76
C ILE A 255 29.29 -5.10 12.70
N ASP A 256 29.40 -6.41 12.95
CA ASP A 256 28.70 -7.43 12.15
C ASP A 256 27.18 -7.33 12.36
N PRO A 257 26.37 -6.96 11.35
CA PRO A 257 24.92 -6.77 11.51
C PRO A 257 24.14 -8.05 11.85
N LEU A 258 24.66 -9.23 11.49
CA LEU A 258 24.04 -10.53 11.79
C LEU A 258 24.58 -11.15 13.09
N GLY A 259 25.72 -10.64 13.55
CA GLY A 259 26.44 -11.09 14.73
C GLY A 259 25.74 -10.84 16.06
N ALA A 260 26.36 -11.38 17.10
CA ALA A 260 26.02 -11.16 18.50
C ALA A 260 27.31 -11.16 19.33
N SER A 261 27.30 -10.41 20.42
CA SER A 261 28.38 -10.45 21.40
C SER A 261 27.85 -10.30 22.82
N TYR A 262 28.69 -10.59 23.80
CA TYR A 262 28.31 -10.46 25.21
C TYR A 262 28.12 -8.98 25.57
N HIS A 263 26.94 -8.62 26.07
CA HIS A 263 26.66 -7.27 26.54
C HIS A 263 26.66 -7.23 28.06
N TYR A 264 27.69 -6.60 28.65
CA TYR A 264 27.95 -6.62 30.09
C TYR A 264 26.72 -6.23 30.95
N SER A 265 26.07 -5.10 30.66
CA SER A 265 24.92 -4.65 31.46
C SER A 265 23.63 -5.46 31.23
N VAL A 266 23.54 -6.23 30.13
CA VAL A 266 22.43 -7.17 29.91
C VAL A 266 22.74 -8.51 30.57
N ASN A 267 24.03 -8.82 30.77
CA ASN A 267 24.54 -10.07 31.32
C ASN A 267 24.17 -11.28 30.44
N ALA A 268 24.17 -11.09 29.12
CA ALA A 268 23.86 -12.12 28.14
C ALA A 268 24.48 -11.79 26.77
N SER A 269 24.52 -12.79 25.88
CA SER A 269 24.78 -12.57 24.46
C SER A 269 23.62 -11.81 23.83
N LEU A 270 23.91 -10.65 23.26
CA LEU A 270 22.93 -9.78 22.61
C LEU A 270 23.26 -9.67 21.12
N LYS A 271 22.23 -9.69 20.27
CA LYS A 271 22.42 -9.41 18.84
C LYS A 271 22.95 -7.99 18.65
N HIS A 272 23.91 -7.80 17.76
CA HIS A 272 24.48 -6.48 17.50
C HIS A 272 23.44 -5.46 17.01
N ILE A 273 22.37 -5.93 16.36
CA ILE A 273 21.14 -5.13 16.13
C ILE A 273 20.03 -5.82 16.92
N ALA A 274 19.53 -5.18 17.98
CA ALA A 274 18.56 -5.77 18.92
C ALA A 274 17.34 -4.87 19.11
N GLY A 275 16.21 -5.45 19.52
CA GLY A 275 15.05 -4.71 19.98
C GLY A 275 15.20 -4.35 21.44
N HIS A 276 14.53 -3.28 21.90
CA HIS A 276 14.56 -2.94 23.33
C HIS A 276 14.12 -4.12 24.23
N ARG A 277 13.15 -4.92 23.79
CA ARG A 277 12.66 -6.12 24.49
C ARG A 277 13.75 -7.15 24.77
N ASP A 278 14.82 -7.17 23.98
CA ASP A 278 15.94 -8.10 24.17
C ASP A 278 16.74 -7.79 25.45
N ALA A 279 16.52 -6.63 26.10
CA ALA A 279 17.03 -6.35 27.45
C ALA A 279 16.17 -6.96 28.58
N GLY A 280 14.99 -7.52 28.28
CA GLY A 280 14.10 -8.19 29.23
C GLY A 280 13.17 -7.29 30.06
N CYS A 281 13.06 -5.99 29.74
CA CYS A 281 12.33 -5.00 30.56
C CYS A 281 11.10 -4.38 29.87
N THR A 282 10.79 -4.77 28.62
CA THR A 282 9.74 -4.10 27.83
C THR A 282 9.26 -4.97 26.67
N VAL A 283 8.14 -4.56 26.06
CA VAL A 283 7.63 -5.11 24.78
C VAL A 283 8.08 -4.30 23.56
N CYS A 284 8.72 -3.14 23.76
CA CYS A 284 9.27 -2.31 22.69
C CYS A 284 10.29 -3.12 21.85
N PRO A 285 10.35 -3.05 20.50
CA PRO A 285 9.73 -2.09 19.58
C PRO A 285 8.33 -2.49 19.07
N GLY A 286 7.57 -3.28 19.85
CA GLY A 286 6.26 -3.80 19.44
C GLY A 286 6.37 -5.01 18.51
N ASN A 287 5.31 -5.81 18.35
CA ASN A 287 5.41 -7.08 17.64
C ASN A 287 5.65 -6.90 16.14
N GLY A 288 5.01 -5.92 15.50
CA GLY A 288 5.25 -5.63 14.08
C GLY A 288 6.66 -5.06 13.83
N GLY A 289 7.15 -4.19 14.72
CA GLY A 289 8.53 -3.70 14.69
C GLY A 289 9.55 -4.81 14.90
N TYR A 290 9.31 -5.69 15.87
CA TYR A 290 10.19 -6.81 16.17
C TYR A 290 10.20 -7.87 15.06
N ALA A 291 9.04 -8.19 14.48
CA ALA A 291 8.93 -9.10 13.33
C ALA A 291 9.69 -8.60 12.09
N SER A 292 9.89 -7.28 11.96
CA SER A 292 10.67 -6.69 10.87
C SER A 292 12.18 -6.78 11.07
N MET A 293 12.66 -7.11 12.28
CA MET A 293 14.09 -7.10 12.61
C MET A 293 14.97 -8.04 11.77
N PRO A 294 14.57 -9.29 11.44
CA PRO A 294 15.36 -10.13 10.55
C PRO A 294 15.61 -9.49 9.18
N SER A 295 14.58 -8.89 8.55
CA SER A 295 14.76 -8.16 7.29
C SER A 295 15.63 -6.92 7.46
N ILE A 296 15.50 -6.19 8.57
CA ILE A 296 16.38 -5.05 8.85
C ILE A 296 17.84 -5.50 8.98
N ARG A 297 18.13 -6.55 9.76
CA ARG A 297 19.49 -7.10 9.92
C ARG A 297 20.08 -7.55 8.59
N ASN A 298 19.33 -8.30 7.80
CA ASN A 298 19.76 -8.74 6.48
C ASN A 298 20.01 -7.53 5.58
N GLY A 299 19.07 -6.60 5.47
CA GLY A 299 19.25 -5.39 4.67
C GLY A 299 20.47 -4.56 5.09
N VAL A 300 20.77 -4.45 6.39
CA VAL A 300 21.99 -3.78 6.88
C VAL A 300 23.24 -4.58 6.51
N ASN A 301 23.23 -5.90 6.72
CA ASN A 301 24.34 -6.77 6.35
C ASN A 301 24.68 -6.65 4.86
N LEU A 302 23.67 -6.66 4.01
CA LEU A 302 23.83 -6.55 2.56
C LEU A 302 24.48 -5.22 2.14
N LEU A 303 24.10 -4.12 2.77
CA LEU A 303 24.72 -2.82 2.52
C LEU A 303 26.19 -2.79 2.94
N VAL A 304 26.51 -3.39 4.09
CA VAL A 304 27.89 -3.43 4.63
C VAL A 304 28.76 -4.42 3.85
N SER A 305 28.25 -5.62 3.54
CA SER A 305 28.99 -6.69 2.84
C SER A 305 29.28 -6.38 1.38
N ASN A 306 28.43 -5.58 0.72
CA ASN A 306 28.66 -5.12 -0.66
C ASN A 306 29.64 -3.93 -0.74
N GLY A 307 30.54 -3.78 0.24
CA GLY A 307 31.55 -2.72 0.27
C GLY A 307 30.93 -1.33 0.28
N CYS A 308 29.73 -1.19 0.84
CA CYS A 308 28.98 0.06 0.87
C CYS A 308 28.67 0.65 -0.50
N SER A 309 28.51 -0.22 -1.49
CA SER A 309 27.90 0.09 -2.78
C SER A 309 26.42 -0.31 -2.74
N GLY A 310 25.54 0.52 -3.32
CA GLY A 310 24.13 0.14 -3.48
C GLY A 310 24.05 -1.05 -4.44
N ASP A 311 23.22 -2.04 -4.11
CA ASP A 311 23.04 -3.16 -5.02
C ASP A 311 22.32 -2.71 -6.30
N THR A 312 23.03 -2.93 -7.41
CA THR A 312 22.56 -2.62 -8.77
C THR A 312 22.37 -3.88 -9.60
N THR A 313 22.61 -5.05 -9.01
CA THR A 313 22.46 -6.35 -9.68
C THR A 313 20.99 -6.69 -9.68
N PRO A 314 20.33 -6.82 -10.84
CA PRO A 314 18.94 -7.23 -10.85
C PRO A 314 18.79 -8.71 -10.50
N PRO A 315 17.69 -9.09 -9.83
CA PRO A 315 17.40 -10.48 -9.55
C PRO A 315 17.12 -11.24 -10.86
N THR A 316 17.22 -12.56 -10.80
CA THR A 316 16.88 -13.48 -11.90
C THR A 316 15.69 -14.34 -11.53
N THR A 317 14.89 -14.73 -12.53
CA THR A 317 13.78 -15.66 -12.36
C THR A 317 13.68 -16.58 -13.58
N SER A 318 13.52 -17.89 -13.32
CA SER A 318 13.26 -18.89 -14.36
C SER A 318 12.09 -19.78 -13.96
N ILE A 319 11.41 -20.36 -14.95
CA ILE A 319 10.16 -21.11 -14.75
C ILE A 319 10.30 -22.49 -15.38
N THR A 320 9.83 -23.51 -14.69
CA THR A 320 9.71 -24.88 -15.20
C THR A 320 8.32 -25.42 -14.90
N ALA A 321 7.79 -26.30 -15.73
CA ALA A 321 6.54 -27.00 -15.46
C ALA A 321 6.82 -28.46 -15.08
N VAL A 322 6.12 -28.95 -14.05
CA VAL A 322 6.15 -30.35 -13.66
C VAL A 322 5.57 -31.18 -14.81
N GLY A 323 6.29 -32.20 -15.28
CA GLY A 323 5.86 -32.99 -16.43
C GLY A 323 6.26 -32.42 -17.80
N GLY A 324 7.01 -31.32 -17.85
CA GLY A 324 7.50 -30.71 -19.08
C GLY A 324 6.57 -29.64 -19.65
N ASN A 325 6.76 -29.22 -20.90
CA ASN A 325 6.01 -28.10 -21.47
C ASN A 325 4.67 -28.52 -22.09
N THR A 326 4.41 -29.82 -22.23
CA THR A 326 3.15 -30.36 -22.72
C THR A 326 2.35 -30.94 -21.56
N GLN A 327 1.14 -30.43 -21.36
CA GLN A 327 0.30 -30.72 -20.20
C GLN A 327 -1.05 -31.27 -20.65
N THR A 328 -1.71 -32.13 -19.88
CA THR A 328 -3.01 -32.72 -20.23
C THR A 328 -4.17 -32.22 -19.37
N GLY A 329 -3.90 -31.30 -18.43
CA GLY A 329 -4.84 -30.70 -17.50
C GLY A 329 -4.11 -29.75 -16.57
N ASP A 330 -4.65 -29.52 -15.36
CA ASP A 330 -3.99 -28.72 -14.32
C ASP A 330 -2.56 -29.18 -14.05
N PHE A 331 -1.65 -28.21 -13.87
CA PHE A 331 -0.23 -28.51 -13.70
C PHE A 331 0.43 -27.52 -12.75
N THR A 332 1.50 -27.98 -12.09
CA THR A 332 2.30 -27.12 -11.22
C THR A 332 3.47 -26.52 -11.99
N VAL A 333 3.69 -25.22 -11.83
CA VAL A 333 4.91 -24.54 -12.23
C VAL A 333 5.81 -24.26 -11.03
N ASN A 334 7.11 -24.40 -11.23
CA ASN A 334 8.15 -24.07 -10.26
C ASN A 334 8.94 -22.86 -10.75
N PHE A 335 9.17 -21.91 -9.86
CA PHE A 335 9.95 -20.69 -10.07
C PHE A 335 11.27 -20.79 -9.32
N SER A 336 12.38 -20.57 -10.02
CA SER A 336 13.69 -20.39 -9.40
C SER A 336 14.03 -18.91 -9.44
N ASP A 337 13.94 -18.25 -8.28
CA ASP A 337 14.21 -16.82 -8.12
C ASP A 337 15.50 -16.64 -7.33
N ASN A 338 16.51 -16.02 -7.96
CA ASN A 338 17.84 -15.89 -7.36
C ASN A 338 18.32 -14.46 -7.45
N ASP A 339 19.02 -14.02 -6.41
CA ASP A 339 19.56 -12.67 -6.29
C ASP A 339 20.73 -12.66 -5.31
N ASN A 340 21.64 -11.70 -5.44
CA ASN A 340 22.78 -11.54 -4.52
C ASN A 340 22.34 -11.06 -3.14
N ILE A 341 21.23 -10.34 -3.03
CA ILE A 341 20.73 -9.78 -1.78
C ILE A 341 19.33 -10.28 -1.38
N GLY A 342 18.70 -11.06 -2.25
CA GLY A 342 17.47 -11.80 -1.98
C GLY A 342 16.23 -11.16 -2.61
N VAL A 343 15.28 -12.01 -2.98
CA VAL A 343 14.04 -11.62 -3.67
C VAL A 343 12.92 -11.31 -2.68
N THR A 344 12.36 -10.09 -2.76
CA THR A 344 11.33 -9.59 -1.84
C THR A 344 9.93 -9.58 -2.43
N ARG A 345 9.78 -9.42 -3.75
CA ARG A 345 8.48 -9.47 -4.44
C ARG A 345 8.52 -10.40 -5.63
N ARG A 346 7.42 -11.11 -5.84
CA ARG A 346 7.29 -12.18 -6.82
C ARG A 346 5.95 -12.07 -7.52
N PHE A 347 5.97 -11.87 -8.82
CA PHE A 347 4.76 -11.78 -9.65
C PHE A 347 4.83 -12.80 -10.77
N TYR A 348 3.66 -13.25 -11.19
CA TYR A 348 3.51 -14.13 -12.35
C TYR A 348 2.24 -13.77 -13.13
N GLN A 349 2.23 -14.22 -14.37
CA GLN A 349 1.14 -14.01 -15.31
C GLN A 349 0.95 -15.26 -16.15
N VAL A 350 -0.30 -15.65 -16.37
CA VAL A 350 -0.68 -16.73 -17.30
C VAL A 350 -1.30 -16.11 -18.53
N LEU A 351 -0.76 -16.46 -19.70
CA LEU A 351 -1.16 -15.93 -21.00
C LEU A 351 -1.66 -17.04 -21.91
N GLU A 352 -2.58 -16.66 -22.78
CA GLU A 352 -3.29 -17.50 -23.72
C GLU A 352 -3.03 -16.99 -25.13
N LYS A 353 -2.67 -17.89 -26.05
CA LYS A 353 -2.32 -17.50 -27.42
C LYS A 353 -3.57 -17.44 -28.30
N TYR A 354 -3.78 -16.28 -28.92
CA TYR A 354 -4.84 -16.03 -29.91
C TYR A 354 -4.20 -15.52 -31.21
N GLY A 355 -4.07 -16.42 -32.19
CA GLY A 355 -3.35 -16.11 -33.43
C GLY A 355 -1.87 -15.77 -33.14
N THR A 356 -1.48 -14.54 -33.44
CA THR A 356 -0.13 -14.00 -33.16
C THR A 356 -0.03 -13.28 -31.81
N SER A 357 -1.16 -12.98 -31.17
CA SER A 357 -1.23 -12.22 -29.93
C SER A 357 -1.36 -13.11 -28.70
N TYR A 358 -1.01 -12.55 -27.53
CA TYR A 358 -1.24 -13.17 -26.25
C TYR A 358 -2.22 -12.33 -25.43
N LEU A 359 -3.28 -12.96 -24.96
CA LEU A 359 -4.24 -12.38 -24.02
C LEU A 359 -4.12 -13.12 -22.67
N ALA A 360 -4.99 -12.80 -21.73
CA ALA A 360 -5.02 -13.44 -20.42
C ALA A 360 -6.45 -13.55 -19.90
N ASN A 361 -6.69 -14.49 -18.99
CA ASN A 361 -8.01 -14.62 -18.37
C ASN A 361 -8.27 -13.51 -17.33
N ARG A 362 -9.13 -12.57 -17.74
CA ARG A 362 -9.50 -11.37 -16.97
C ARG A 362 -10.44 -11.66 -15.80
N THR A 363 -11.19 -12.77 -15.82
CA THR A 363 -12.03 -13.18 -14.68
C THR A 363 -11.21 -13.77 -13.54
N ASN A 364 -10.00 -14.24 -13.83
CA ASN A 364 -9.05 -14.73 -12.83
C ASN A 364 -7.94 -13.72 -12.50
N GLY A 365 -8.16 -12.45 -12.85
CA GLY A 365 -7.32 -11.32 -12.44
C GLY A 365 -6.00 -11.17 -13.20
N PHE A 366 -5.84 -11.82 -14.36
CA PHE A 366 -4.75 -11.56 -15.29
C PHE A 366 -5.20 -10.67 -16.44
N PHE A 367 -4.35 -9.76 -16.89
CA PHE A 367 -4.62 -8.92 -18.06
C PHE A 367 -3.36 -8.77 -18.90
N ASN A 368 -3.45 -8.90 -20.22
CA ASN A 368 -2.34 -8.61 -21.13
C ASN A 368 -2.87 -8.03 -22.44
N GLU A 369 -2.37 -6.86 -22.81
CA GLU A 369 -2.57 -6.27 -24.12
C GLU A 369 -1.32 -5.50 -24.58
N ASN A 370 -0.83 -5.83 -25.78
CA ASN A 370 0.29 -5.16 -26.45
C ASN A 370 -0.20 -4.26 -27.61
N PHE A 371 -1.50 -4.24 -27.86
CA PHE A 371 -2.17 -3.53 -28.94
C PHE A 371 -1.62 -3.84 -30.33
N ASP A 372 -1.15 -5.08 -30.55
CA ASP A 372 -0.73 -5.57 -31.87
C ASP A 372 -1.89 -5.54 -32.87
N GLN A 373 -3.13 -5.70 -32.37
CA GLN A 373 -4.38 -5.61 -33.13
C GLN A 373 -5.53 -5.10 -32.24
N ASP A 374 -6.60 -4.57 -32.85
CA ASP A 374 -7.82 -4.18 -32.13
C ASP A 374 -8.79 -5.36 -32.05
N PHE A 375 -8.98 -5.90 -30.85
CA PHE A 375 -9.91 -7.01 -30.60
C PHE A 375 -11.37 -6.55 -30.46
N GLY A 376 -11.67 -5.23 -30.39
CA GLY A 376 -13.04 -4.73 -30.25
C GLY A 376 -13.72 -5.05 -28.90
N VAL A 377 -12.98 -5.62 -27.95
CA VAL A 377 -13.45 -6.02 -26.60
C VAL A 377 -13.23 -4.96 -25.52
N TYR A 378 -12.77 -3.77 -25.90
CA TYR A 378 -12.45 -2.68 -24.99
C TYR A 378 -13.51 -1.60 -25.03
N ASP A 379 -13.90 -1.09 -23.86
CA ASP A 379 -14.83 0.02 -23.76
C ASP A 379 -14.10 1.33 -24.04
N LYS A 380 -14.56 2.05 -25.05
CA LYS A 380 -14.02 3.34 -25.48
C LYS A 380 -15.13 4.38 -25.33
N GLY A 381 -15.01 5.23 -24.33
CA GLY A 381 -15.94 6.32 -24.05
C GLY A 381 -15.39 7.65 -24.57
N ALA A 382 -15.46 8.70 -23.75
CA ALA A 382 -14.92 10.01 -24.09
C ALA A 382 -13.45 9.94 -24.55
N GLY A 383 -13.12 10.71 -25.59
CA GLY A 383 -11.80 10.69 -26.23
C GLY A 383 -11.84 10.14 -27.65
N SER A 384 -10.67 9.98 -28.26
CA SER A 384 -10.50 9.36 -29.58
C SER A 384 -9.45 8.26 -29.45
N TRP A 385 -9.88 7.00 -29.39
CA TRP A 385 -9.05 5.83 -29.07
C TRP A 385 -8.98 4.85 -30.24
N THR A 386 -7.80 4.66 -30.81
CA THR A 386 -7.59 3.74 -31.94
C THR A 386 -6.32 2.92 -31.77
N VAL A 387 -6.35 1.66 -32.17
CA VAL A 387 -5.11 0.88 -32.29
C VAL A 387 -4.49 1.16 -33.65
N THR A 388 -3.25 1.62 -33.69
CA THR A 388 -2.54 1.95 -34.93
C THR A 388 -1.04 1.69 -34.76
N ASN A 389 -0.43 0.99 -35.72
CA ASN A 389 0.99 0.60 -35.69
C ASN A 389 1.40 -0.15 -34.41
N GLY A 390 0.56 -1.08 -33.94
CA GLY A 390 0.85 -1.89 -32.76
C GLY A 390 0.75 -1.12 -31.43
N ARG A 391 -0.03 -0.02 -31.37
CA ARG A 391 -0.13 0.86 -30.20
C ARG A 391 -1.54 1.36 -30.02
N LEU A 392 -1.98 1.56 -28.78
CA LEU A 392 -3.22 2.28 -28.48
C LEU A 392 -2.95 3.79 -28.51
N ASN A 393 -3.61 4.49 -29.41
CA ASN A 393 -3.48 5.92 -29.61
C ASN A 393 -4.70 6.65 -29.06
N GLN A 394 -4.48 7.53 -28.07
CA GLN A 394 -5.43 8.55 -27.69
C GLN A 394 -5.02 9.86 -28.37
N THR A 395 -5.89 10.46 -29.18
CA THR A 395 -5.58 11.73 -29.88
C THR A 395 -6.42 12.94 -29.48
N ASN A 396 -7.51 12.75 -28.73
CA ASN A 396 -8.40 13.85 -28.37
C ASN A 396 -7.80 14.72 -27.26
N THR A 397 -7.42 15.94 -27.64
CA THR A 397 -6.85 16.97 -26.75
C THR A 397 -7.88 17.96 -26.20
N THR A 398 -9.19 17.75 -26.43
CA THR A 398 -10.26 18.62 -25.91
C THR A 398 -10.94 18.04 -24.68
N SER A 399 -11.04 16.71 -24.59
CA SER A 399 -11.64 15.99 -23.46
C SER A 399 -10.71 15.98 -22.24
N ASP A 400 -11.22 16.37 -21.07
CA ASP A 400 -10.50 16.41 -19.80
C ASP A 400 -10.64 15.11 -18.97
N ASN A 401 -11.45 14.17 -19.45
CA ASN A 401 -11.76 12.92 -18.80
C ASN A 401 -12.04 11.80 -19.80
N THR A 402 -11.00 11.38 -20.51
CA THR A 402 -11.11 10.34 -21.53
C THR A 402 -11.26 8.96 -20.89
N LEU A 403 -11.88 8.02 -21.60
CA LEU A 403 -12.20 6.69 -21.12
C LEU A 403 -11.79 5.64 -22.15
N TRP A 404 -10.79 4.85 -21.78
CA TRP A 404 -10.59 3.50 -22.28
C TRP A 404 -10.63 2.57 -21.07
N SER A 405 -11.32 1.43 -21.16
CA SER A 405 -11.37 0.45 -20.08
C SER A 405 -11.50 -0.97 -20.56
N SER A 406 -11.08 -1.89 -19.67
CA SER A 406 -11.37 -3.30 -19.77
C SER A 406 -11.89 -3.79 -18.43
N TYR A 407 -12.82 -4.74 -18.47
CA TYR A 407 -13.14 -5.53 -17.29
C TYR A 407 -11.90 -6.30 -16.82
N LEU A 408 -11.76 -6.44 -15.51
CA LEU A 408 -10.73 -7.22 -14.84
C LEU A 408 -11.17 -7.44 -13.39
N ILE A 409 -11.40 -8.70 -13.02
CA ILE A 409 -11.73 -9.05 -11.63
C ILE A 409 -10.46 -8.94 -10.77
N GLN A 410 -10.55 -8.13 -9.72
CA GLN A 410 -9.48 -7.90 -8.76
C GLN A 410 -10.07 -8.12 -7.36
N ASP A 411 -9.45 -8.98 -6.55
CA ASP A 411 -9.99 -9.42 -5.26
C ASP A 411 -9.13 -8.97 -4.07
N SER A 412 -9.60 -9.29 -2.85
CA SER A 412 -9.01 -8.85 -1.59
C SER A 412 -7.77 -9.64 -1.16
N GLY A 413 -7.22 -10.46 -2.06
CA GLY A 413 -6.14 -11.38 -1.76
C GLY A 413 -4.74 -10.78 -1.91
N LEU A 414 -3.92 -11.46 -2.69
CA LEU A 414 -2.50 -11.17 -2.85
C LEU A 414 -2.27 -9.90 -3.69
N PRO A 415 -1.10 -9.24 -3.56
CA PRO A 415 -0.81 -8.04 -4.33
C PRO A 415 -0.90 -8.22 -5.85
N TYR A 416 -1.30 -7.15 -6.55
CA TYR A 416 -1.26 -7.05 -8.00
C TYR A 416 -0.06 -6.20 -8.44
N LEU A 417 0.50 -6.53 -9.61
CA LEU A 417 1.43 -5.69 -10.36
C LEU A 417 0.74 -5.25 -11.66
N TYR A 418 0.57 -3.95 -11.81
CA TYR A 418 0.08 -3.31 -13.03
C TYR A 418 1.27 -2.69 -13.76
N GLU A 419 1.36 -2.94 -15.05
CA GLU A 419 2.38 -2.38 -15.92
C GLU A 419 1.73 -1.76 -17.15
N PHE A 420 2.30 -0.67 -17.63
CA PHE A 420 1.96 -0.11 -18.94
C PHE A 420 3.12 0.75 -19.42
N ALA A 421 3.31 0.83 -20.73
CA ALA A 421 4.18 1.79 -21.36
C ALA A 421 3.36 2.98 -21.88
N ALA A 422 3.91 4.19 -21.78
CA ALA A 422 3.27 5.36 -22.35
C ALA A 422 4.29 6.36 -22.93
N LYS A 423 3.87 7.07 -23.98
CA LYS A 423 4.58 8.20 -24.58
C LYS A 423 3.61 9.34 -24.84
N VAL A 424 3.85 10.50 -24.22
CA VAL A 424 3.08 11.72 -24.50
C VAL A 424 3.48 12.25 -25.86
N THR A 425 2.50 12.49 -26.73
CA THR A 425 2.70 13.03 -28.09
C THR A 425 2.19 14.45 -28.24
N SER A 426 1.37 14.95 -27.30
CA SER A 426 1.02 16.38 -27.22
C SER A 426 2.27 17.25 -27.17
N THR A 427 2.39 18.16 -28.15
CA THR A 427 3.44 19.19 -28.22
C THR A 427 3.02 20.51 -27.59
N THR A 428 1.71 20.75 -27.45
CA THR A 428 1.10 21.92 -26.80
C THR A 428 -0.02 21.47 -25.85
N GLY A 429 -0.28 22.29 -24.82
CA GLY A 429 -1.34 22.03 -23.83
C GLY A 429 -0.95 21.03 -22.72
N PRO A 430 -1.95 20.53 -21.96
CA PRO A 430 -1.74 19.61 -20.86
C PRO A 430 -1.01 18.33 -21.25
N ARG A 431 -0.18 17.82 -20.33
CA ARG A 431 0.56 16.55 -20.46
C ARG A 431 0.20 15.63 -19.30
N LYS A 432 -1.06 15.18 -19.27
CA LYS A 432 -1.67 14.46 -18.14
C LYS A 432 -2.30 13.15 -18.57
N PHE A 433 -1.88 12.08 -17.92
CA PHE A 433 -2.39 10.73 -18.18
C PHE A 433 -2.25 9.85 -16.94
N GLY A 434 -2.95 8.73 -16.94
CA GLY A 434 -2.91 7.80 -15.83
C GLY A 434 -3.80 6.59 -16.03
N MET A 435 -3.86 5.78 -14.98
CA MET A 435 -4.66 4.57 -14.93
C MET A 435 -5.44 4.50 -13.62
N HIS A 436 -6.73 4.21 -13.73
CA HIS A 436 -7.54 3.71 -12.65
C HIS A 436 -7.29 2.20 -12.49
N ILE A 437 -6.97 1.78 -11.27
CA ILE A 437 -6.92 0.38 -10.85
C ILE A 437 -8.01 0.12 -9.80
N MET A 438 -8.37 -1.15 -9.60
CA MET A 438 -9.42 -1.56 -8.65
C MET A 438 -10.77 -0.85 -8.89
N ALA A 439 -11.08 -0.46 -10.13
CA ALA A 439 -12.28 0.30 -10.42
C ALA A 439 -13.54 -0.54 -10.20
N SER A 440 -14.45 -0.04 -9.37
CA SER A 440 -15.72 -0.73 -9.08
C SER A 440 -16.77 -0.57 -10.18
N ASP A 441 -16.65 0.47 -11.01
CA ASP A 441 -17.53 0.70 -12.15
C ASP A 441 -16.82 1.62 -13.15
N ALA A 442 -16.35 1.09 -14.28
CA ALA A 442 -15.62 1.86 -15.26
C ALA A 442 -16.46 2.90 -16.02
N THR A 443 -17.79 2.79 -16.01
CA THR A 443 -18.69 3.66 -16.78
C THR A 443 -18.89 5.04 -16.13
N LEU A 444 -18.67 5.14 -14.82
CA LEU A 444 -18.78 6.38 -14.09
C LEU A 444 -17.59 7.31 -14.35
N SER A 445 -17.81 8.62 -14.21
CA SER A 445 -16.81 9.65 -14.54
C SER A 445 -15.47 9.50 -13.79
N GLN A 446 -15.47 8.98 -12.55
CA GLN A 446 -14.28 8.71 -11.74
C GLN A 446 -14.08 7.22 -11.42
N ARG A 447 -14.80 6.36 -12.15
CA ARG A 447 -14.65 4.90 -12.14
C ARG A 447 -15.10 4.26 -10.82
N GLY A 448 -16.12 4.83 -10.18
CA GLY A 448 -16.65 4.35 -8.91
C GLY A 448 -15.61 4.46 -7.78
N ASN A 449 -15.45 3.42 -6.97
CA ASN A 449 -14.32 3.33 -6.05
C ASN A 449 -13.10 2.82 -6.83
N SER A 450 -11.97 3.52 -6.75
CA SER A 450 -10.75 3.17 -7.49
C SER A 450 -9.51 3.89 -6.95
N TYR A 451 -8.32 3.51 -7.40
CA TYR A 451 -7.12 4.36 -7.30
C TYR A 451 -6.72 4.86 -8.67
N LEU A 452 -6.60 6.16 -8.84
CA LEU A 452 -6.06 6.80 -10.03
C LEU A 452 -4.60 7.20 -9.80
N ILE A 453 -3.71 6.55 -10.54
CA ILE A 453 -2.29 6.92 -10.59
C ILE A 453 -2.12 7.92 -11.73
N TRP A 454 -1.83 9.17 -11.38
CA TRP A 454 -1.94 10.31 -12.27
C TRP A 454 -0.60 11.01 -12.47
N PHE A 455 -0.11 11.02 -13.70
CA PHE A 455 1.12 11.68 -14.11
C PHE A 455 0.80 13.02 -14.76
N SER A 456 1.49 14.07 -14.33
CA SER A 456 1.27 15.44 -14.81
C SER A 456 2.59 16.11 -15.14
N GLY A 457 2.77 16.46 -16.41
CA GLY A 457 3.97 17.11 -16.93
C GLY A 457 3.95 18.62 -16.81
N GLU A 458 2.83 19.22 -16.40
CA GLU A 458 2.73 20.67 -16.14
C GLU A 458 3.48 21.08 -14.87
N ASP A 459 3.40 20.23 -13.85
CA ASP A 459 4.00 20.46 -12.54
C ASP A 459 5.02 19.39 -12.16
N ASN A 460 5.31 18.47 -13.09
CA ASN A 460 6.24 17.36 -12.92
C ASN A 460 5.92 16.53 -11.67
N LYS A 461 4.64 16.15 -11.53
CA LYS A 461 4.15 15.37 -10.38
C LYS A 461 3.46 14.08 -10.79
N VAL A 462 3.69 13.05 -10.00
CA VAL A 462 2.83 11.86 -9.93
C VAL A 462 1.96 11.97 -8.69
N ARG A 463 0.70 11.61 -8.81
CA ARG A 463 -0.27 11.61 -7.73
C ARG A 463 -0.97 10.27 -7.63
N ILE A 464 -1.28 9.87 -6.41
CA ILE A 464 -2.28 8.84 -6.14
C ILE A 464 -3.53 9.58 -5.70
N TYR A 465 -4.60 9.41 -6.46
CA TYR A 465 -5.94 9.76 -6.04
C TYR A 465 -6.66 8.48 -5.61
N GLU A 466 -7.36 8.55 -4.51
CA GLU A 466 -8.39 7.58 -4.16
C GLU A 466 -9.73 8.15 -4.62
N THR A 467 -10.47 7.37 -5.39
CA THR A 467 -11.86 7.69 -5.69
C THR A 467 -12.76 6.98 -4.68
N VAL A 468 -13.60 7.75 -3.99
CA VAL A 468 -14.61 7.22 -3.05
C VAL A 468 -15.97 7.72 -3.51
N ASN A 469 -16.90 6.81 -3.74
CA ASN A 469 -18.24 7.09 -4.28
C ASN A 469 -18.18 8.00 -5.50
N ASN A 470 -17.29 7.68 -6.45
CA ASN A 470 -17.08 8.42 -7.69
C ASN A 470 -16.57 9.88 -7.49
N ALA A 471 -15.96 10.21 -6.35
CA ALA A 471 -15.30 11.48 -6.09
C ALA A 471 -13.80 11.32 -5.80
N LEU A 472 -12.94 12.13 -6.44
CA LEU A 472 -11.48 12.04 -6.33
C LEU A 472 -10.92 12.77 -5.10
N TYR A 473 -10.04 12.10 -4.37
CA TYR A 473 -9.29 12.67 -3.24
C TYR A 473 -7.79 12.43 -3.42
N THR A 474 -6.99 13.50 -3.41
CA THR A 474 -5.52 13.35 -3.47
C THR A 474 -5.01 12.74 -2.17
N ARG A 475 -4.28 11.63 -2.26
CA ARG A 475 -3.72 10.91 -1.11
C ARG A 475 -2.21 11.04 -1.01
N ALA A 476 -1.52 10.96 -2.13
CA ALA A 476 -0.07 11.06 -2.16
C ALA A 476 0.42 11.78 -3.42
N ILE A 477 1.60 12.38 -3.32
CA ILE A 477 2.21 13.15 -4.39
C ILE A 477 3.73 13.06 -4.32
N ALA A 478 4.37 12.86 -5.47
CA ALA A 478 5.81 12.87 -5.63
C ALA A 478 6.21 13.62 -6.91
N ASP A 479 7.49 13.96 -6.99
CA ASP A 479 8.10 14.52 -8.19
C ASP A 479 8.27 13.42 -9.25
N VAL A 480 8.07 13.76 -10.52
CA VAL A 480 8.34 12.88 -11.65
C VAL A 480 8.73 13.71 -12.86
N SER A 481 9.82 13.36 -13.53
CA SER A 481 10.16 13.94 -14.81
C SER A 481 9.33 13.28 -15.91
N LEU A 482 8.59 14.06 -16.70
CA LEU A 482 7.88 13.58 -17.89
C LEU A 482 8.46 14.21 -19.16
N ASP A 483 9.13 13.38 -19.93
CA ASP A 483 9.68 13.66 -21.25
C ASP A 483 8.76 13.11 -22.36
N ASN A 484 9.08 13.41 -23.62
CA ASN A 484 8.33 12.93 -24.78
C ASN A 484 8.85 11.57 -25.29
N ASN A 485 9.47 10.78 -24.40
CA ASN A 485 10.00 9.46 -24.70
C ASN A 485 9.07 8.38 -24.17
N TRP A 486 9.22 7.17 -24.71
CA TRP A 486 8.60 6.00 -24.10
C TRP A 486 9.18 5.78 -22.70
N ALA A 487 8.28 5.49 -21.77
CA ALA A 487 8.65 5.05 -20.43
C ALA A 487 7.75 3.90 -20.00
N ALA A 488 8.32 2.98 -19.23
CA ALA A 488 7.57 1.93 -18.55
C ALA A 488 7.07 2.46 -17.21
N TYR A 489 5.81 2.21 -16.89
CA TYR A 489 5.20 2.57 -15.62
C TYR A 489 4.78 1.30 -14.90
N ARG A 490 5.08 1.23 -13.61
CA ARG A 490 4.66 0.10 -12.77
C ARG A 490 3.93 0.60 -11.55
N VAL A 491 2.92 -0.16 -11.16
CA VAL A 491 2.19 0.05 -9.91
C VAL A 491 2.04 -1.29 -9.23
N THR A 492 2.41 -1.40 -7.96
CA THR A 492 2.02 -2.54 -7.13
C THR A 492 0.98 -2.08 -6.13
N TYR A 493 -0.09 -2.83 -5.98
CA TYR A 493 -1.11 -2.57 -4.96
C TYR A 493 -1.40 -3.85 -4.20
N SER A 494 -1.48 -3.74 -2.87
CA SER A 494 -1.82 -4.85 -1.98
C SER A 494 -3.17 -4.60 -1.34
N PRO A 495 -4.27 -5.21 -1.84
CA PRO A 495 -5.61 -5.06 -1.26
C PRO A 495 -5.66 -5.40 0.23
N ALA A 496 -4.94 -6.45 0.66
CA ALA A 496 -4.89 -6.87 2.06
C ALA A 496 -4.20 -5.87 3.02
N TYR A 497 -3.30 -5.02 2.51
CA TYR A 497 -2.45 -4.15 3.34
C TYR A 497 -2.54 -2.67 2.99
N GLY A 498 -3.31 -2.31 1.95
CA GLY A 498 -3.43 -0.94 1.44
C GLY A 498 -2.15 -0.35 0.83
N VAL A 499 -1.09 -1.14 0.68
CA VAL A 499 0.21 -0.62 0.21
C VAL A 499 0.18 -0.46 -1.31
N LEU A 500 0.29 0.79 -1.77
CA LEU A 500 0.40 1.17 -3.18
C LEU A 500 1.78 1.80 -3.45
N GLN A 501 2.46 1.33 -4.48
CA GLN A 501 3.79 1.81 -4.85
C GLN A 501 3.84 2.07 -6.36
N VAL A 502 4.53 3.12 -6.79
CA VAL A 502 4.56 3.60 -8.17
C VAL A 502 6.00 3.81 -8.63
N TRP A 503 6.30 3.36 -9.85
CA TRP A 503 7.60 3.48 -10.51
C TRP A 503 7.46 4.05 -11.92
N LYS A 504 8.51 4.74 -12.37
CA LYS A 504 8.77 5.04 -13.79
C LYS A 504 10.13 4.44 -14.15
N ASN A 505 10.16 3.62 -15.19
CA ASN A 505 11.29 2.82 -15.60
C ASN A 505 11.80 1.94 -14.44
N LYS A 506 13.00 2.22 -13.94
CA LYS A 506 13.61 1.55 -12.78
C LYS A 506 13.50 2.38 -11.49
N GLU A 507 13.05 3.63 -11.58
CA GLU A 507 13.03 4.56 -10.45
C GLU A 507 11.73 4.44 -9.65
N SER A 508 11.86 4.28 -8.33
CA SER A 508 10.73 4.32 -7.39
C SER A 508 10.32 5.76 -7.14
N LEU A 509 9.09 6.11 -7.49
CA LEU A 509 8.59 7.48 -7.37
C LEU A 509 7.83 7.71 -6.07
N LEU A 510 6.95 6.77 -5.70
CA LEU A 510 5.98 7.01 -4.65
C LEU A 510 5.57 5.71 -3.95
N THR A 511 5.37 5.77 -2.63
CA THR A 511 4.73 4.72 -1.84
C THR A 511 3.69 5.37 -0.92
N TRP A 512 2.51 4.77 -0.85
CA TRP A 512 1.40 5.20 -0.01
C TRP A 512 0.74 3.98 0.62
N VAL A 513 0.19 4.14 1.83
CA VAL A 513 -0.54 3.10 2.54
C VAL A 513 -1.93 3.62 2.82
N ASP A 514 -2.93 2.93 2.28
CA ASP A 514 -4.33 3.15 2.60
C ASP A 514 -4.67 2.49 3.95
N SER A 515 -5.22 3.27 4.87
CA SER A 515 -5.72 2.73 6.15
C SER A 515 -7.06 2.00 6.01
N SER A 516 -7.77 2.20 4.91
CA SER A 516 -9.06 1.57 4.58
C SER A 516 -9.05 1.08 3.13
N PRO A 517 -8.26 0.04 2.81
CA PRO A 517 -7.97 -0.37 1.44
C PRO A 517 -9.22 -0.72 0.63
N ILE A 518 -9.26 -0.37 -0.66
CA ILE A 518 -10.26 -0.86 -1.60
C ILE A 518 -10.01 -2.37 -1.80
N PRO A 519 -10.95 -3.24 -1.40
CA PRO A 519 -10.71 -4.67 -1.32
C PRO A 519 -10.92 -5.39 -2.66
N SER A 520 -11.66 -4.79 -3.60
CA SER A 520 -11.98 -5.45 -4.87
C SER A 520 -12.28 -4.42 -5.97
N GLY A 521 -12.11 -4.84 -7.22
CA GLY A 521 -12.46 -4.06 -8.41
C GLY A 521 -12.88 -4.97 -9.56
N VAL A 522 -13.58 -4.39 -10.53
CA VAL A 522 -14.10 -5.09 -11.71
C VAL A 522 -13.53 -4.56 -13.02
N ALA A 523 -12.70 -3.51 -12.97
CA ALA A 523 -12.09 -2.93 -14.15
C ALA A 523 -10.72 -2.28 -13.91
N ILE A 524 -10.01 -2.08 -15.02
CA ILE A 524 -8.91 -1.12 -15.17
C ILE A 524 -9.31 -0.10 -16.23
N SER A 525 -8.85 1.15 -16.11
CA SER A 525 -9.18 2.19 -17.08
C SER A 525 -8.03 3.16 -17.29
N LEU A 526 -7.69 3.42 -18.55
CA LEU A 526 -6.77 4.48 -18.94
C LEU A 526 -7.54 5.80 -19.08
N ARG A 527 -6.88 6.87 -18.66
CA ARG A 527 -7.43 8.23 -18.70
C ARG A 527 -6.35 9.24 -19.08
N THR A 528 -6.72 10.20 -19.91
CA THR A 528 -5.96 11.41 -20.22
C THR A 528 -6.81 12.66 -19.92
N ASN A 529 -6.15 13.82 -19.83
CA ASN A 529 -6.83 15.11 -19.73
C ASN A 529 -6.21 16.07 -20.74
N LYS A 530 -6.94 16.29 -21.84
CA LYS A 530 -6.54 17.18 -22.93
C LYS A 530 -5.14 16.85 -23.47
N THR A 531 -4.80 15.57 -23.47
CA THR A 531 -3.46 15.07 -23.80
C THR A 531 -3.57 13.90 -24.77
N SER A 532 -2.81 14.00 -25.87
CA SER A 532 -2.56 12.93 -26.82
C SER A 532 -1.41 12.05 -26.30
N VAL A 533 -1.65 10.74 -26.25
CA VAL A 533 -0.76 9.75 -25.63
C VAL A 533 -0.83 8.43 -26.41
N LEU A 534 0.33 7.83 -26.63
CA LEU A 534 0.45 6.44 -27.06
C LEU A 534 0.61 5.55 -25.83
N PHE A 535 -0.15 4.46 -25.77
CA PHE A 535 -0.05 3.41 -24.76
C PHE A 535 0.34 2.08 -25.40
N ASP A 536 1.04 1.27 -24.62
CA ASP A 536 1.45 -0.07 -24.98
C ASP A 536 1.63 -0.93 -23.71
N ASP A 537 1.80 -2.25 -23.88
CA ASP A 537 2.21 -3.18 -22.82
C ASP A 537 1.34 -3.12 -21.56
N VAL A 538 0.02 -2.97 -21.68
CA VAL A 538 -0.89 -2.90 -20.53
C VAL A 538 -1.07 -4.30 -19.95
N LYS A 539 -0.54 -4.52 -18.76
CA LYS A 539 -0.43 -5.84 -18.12
C LYS A 539 -0.86 -5.79 -16.68
N VAL A 540 -1.50 -6.86 -16.22
CA VAL A 540 -1.75 -7.13 -14.80
C VAL A 540 -1.31 -8.55 -14.48
N SER A 541 -0.45 -8.63 -13.46
CA SER A 541 0.15 -9.85 -12.91
C SER A 541 -0.25 -10.02 -11.45
N LYS A 542 -0.33 -11.27 -10.98
CA LYS A 542 -0.67 -11.60 -9.59
C LYS A 542 0.59 -11.93 -8.80
N PHE A 543 0.59 -11.61 -7.52
CA PHE A 543 1.66 -12.00 -6.62
C PHE A 543 1.61 -13.50 -6.32
N ARG A 544 2.78 -14.09 -6.08
CA ARG A 544 2.93 -15.46 -5.57
C ARG A 544 3.76 -15.46 -4.29
N SER A 545 3.25 -16.13 -3.26
CA SER A 545 3.92 -16.26 -1.97
C SER A 545 4.96 -17.40 -1.96
N THR A 546 4.82 -18.35 -2.86
CA THR A 546 5.61 -19.58 -2.93
C THR A 546 6.53 -19.62 -4.17
N GLY A 547 7.51 -20.53 -4.13
CA GLY A 547 8.36 -20.88 -5.27
C GLY A 547 7.66 -21.75 -6.32
N SER A 548 6.35 -21.97 -6.19
CA SER A 548 5.53 -22.73 -7.14
C SER A 548 4.11 -22.17 -7.20
N ALA A 549 3.39 -22.46 -8.28
CA ALA A 549 1.97 -22.16 -8.42
C ALA A 549 1.26 -23.31 -9.15
N LEU A 550 0.03 -23.62 -8.74
CA LEU A 550 -0.87 -24.46 -9.51
C LEU A 550 -1.48 -23.61 -10.62
N ILE A 551 -1.45 -24.11 -11.85
CA ILE A 551 -2.09 -23.50 -13.01
C ILE A 551 -3.30 -24.35 -13.36
N THR A 552 -4.49 -23.78 -13.22
CA THR A 552 -5.73 -24.45 -13.63
C THR A 552 -5.87 -24.37 -15.15
N ALA A 553 -6.02 -25.52 -15.79
CA ALA A 553 -5.89 -25.64 -17.22
C ALA A 553 -6.86 -26.68 -17.77
N GLY A 554 -7.61 -26.31 -18.82
CA GLY A 554 -8.60 -27.22 -19.39
C GLY A 554 -9.68 -26.50 -20.20
N SER A 555 -10.93 -26.89 -19.95
CA SER A 555 -12.12 -26.32 -20.60
C SER A 555 -12.14 -24.79 -20.52
N LEU A 556 -12.94 -24.14 -21.38
CA LEU A 556 -13.17 -22.70 -21.44
C LEU A 556 -13.96 -22.15 -20.23
N ASP A 557 -13.75 -22.72 -19.05
CA ASP A 557 -14.31 -22.25 -17.78
C ASP A 557 -13.64 -20.92 -17.39
N ASN A 558 -14.44 -19.99 -16.87
CA ASN A 558 -13.96 -18.67 -16.44
C ASN A 558 -13.04 -18.74 -15.20
N THR A 559 -13.00 -19.88 -14.50
CA THR A 559 -12.15 -20.14 -13.35
C THR A 559 -10.75 -20.67 -13.71
N ASN A 560 -10.55 -21.14 -14.96
CA ASN A 560 -9.26 -21.68 -15.39
C ASN A 560 -8.26 -20.57 -15.73
N ASP A 561 -7.00 -20.72 -15.33
CA ASP A 561 -5.91 -19.79 -15.68
C ASP A 561 -5.57 -19.83 -17.18
N LEU A 562 -5.50 -21.04 -17.77
CA LEU A 562 -5.16 -21.29 -19.18
C LEU A 562 -6.24 -22.13 -19.86
N ARG A 563 -6.92 -21.55 -20.84
CA ARG A 563 -8.09 -22.14 -21.51
C ARG A 563 -7.83 -22.52 -22.98
N THR A 564 -6.67 -22.11 -23.51
CA THR A 564 -6.28 -22.36 -24.91
C THR A 564 -5.18 -23.40 -25.01
N THR A 565 -5.07 -24.05 -26.18
CA THR A 565 -4.04 -25.06 -26.45
C THR A 565 -2.62 -24.54 -26.24
N ASN A 566 -2.34 -23.28 -26.57
CA ASN A 566 -1.00 -22.71 -26.44
C ASN A 566 -1.04 -21.55 -25.47
N GLY A 567 -0.22 -21.62 -24.43
CA GLY A 567 -0.10 -20.59 -23.42
C GLY A 567 1.35 -20.19 -23.16
N LYS A 568 1.52 -19.13 -22.39
CA LYS A 568 2.81 -18.67 -21.90
C LYS A 568 2.68 -18.23 -20.45
N ILE A 569 3.58 -18.71 -19.60
CA ILE A 569 3.69 -18.27 -18.22
C ILE A 569 4.86 -17.30 -18.12
N LYS A 570 4.63 -16.16 -17.49
CA LYS A 570 5.65 -15.15 -17.23
C LYS A 570 5.89 -14.99 -15.74
N SER A 571 7.11 -14.64 -15.36
CA SER A 571 7.44 -14.24 -13.99
C SER A 571 8.30 -13.00 -13.98
N MET A 572 8.07 -12.16 -12.99
CA MET A 572 8.88 -10.98 -12.71
C MET A 572 9.08 -10.86 -11.22
N VAL A 573 10.32 -10.63 -10.80
CA VAL A 573 10.68 -10.54 -9.39
C VAL A 573 11.42 -9.25 -9.10
N ARG A 574 11.42 -8.87 -7.82
CA ARG A 574 12.11 -7.68 -7.33
C ARG A 574 12.90 -8.03 -6.08
N ASP A 575 14.13 -7.53 -6.01
CA ASP A 575 15.01 -7.72 -4.87
C ASP A 575 14.72 -6.73 -3.73
N GLU A 576 15.58 -6.73 -2.71
CA GLU A 576 15.48 -5.82 -1.57
C GLU A 576 15.99 -4.39 -1.86
N ALA A 577 16.91 -4.21 -2.82
CA ALA A 577 17.41 -2.90 -3.24
C ALA A 577 16.45 -2.17 -4.17
N GLY A 578 15.49 -2.90 -4.73
CA GLY A 578 14.44 -2.44 -5.58
C GLY A 578 14.64 -2.67 -7.07
N ASN A 579 15.65 -3.45 -7.49
CA ASN A 579 15.86 -3.80 -8.88
C ASN A 579 14.86 -4.86 -9.33
N TRP A 580 14.44 -4.75 -10.59
CA TRP A 580 13.50 -5.67 -11.22
C TRP A 580 14.23 -6.65 -12.12
N SER A 581 13.84 -7.91 -12.07
CA SER A 581 14.37 -8.94 -12.96
C SER A 581 14.00 -8.68 -14.41
N GLN A 582 14.74 -9.31 -15.33
CA GLN A 582 14.16 -9.60 -16.65
C GLN A 582 12.98 -10.58 -16.50
N PRO A 583 11.98 -10.55 -17.41
CA PRO A 583 10.89 -11.51 -17.35
C PRO A 583 11.37 -12.94 -17.62
N GLY A 584 11.07 -13.86 -16.69
CA GLY A 584 11.12 -15.30 -16.97
C GLY A 584 9.95 -15.69 -17.87
N ASN A 585 10.15 -16.59 -18.82
CA ASN A 585 9.12 -17.04 -19.76
C ASN A 585 9.13 -18.56 -19.87
N LEU A 586 7.95 -19.17 -19.96
CA LEU A 586 7.76 -20.58 -20.23
C LEU A 586 6.57 -20.76 -21.18
N ASP A 587 6.82 -21.35 -22.35
CA ASP A 587 5.77 -21.72 -23.28
C ASP A 587 5.16 -23.07 -22.87
N ILE A 588 3.83 -23.16 -22.89
CA ILE A 588 3.06 -24.34 -22.51
C ILE A 588 2.13 -24.74 -23.65
N THR A 589 2.00 -26.04 -23.87
CA THR A 589 1.00 -26.63 -24.76
C THR A 589 0.08 -27.56 -23.99
N LEU A 590 -1.24 -27.33 -24.03
CA LEU A 590 -2.24 -28.24 -23.52
C LEU A 590 -2.60 -29.28 -24.58
N ASN A 591 -2.25 -30.54 -24.35
CA ASN A 591 -2.58 -31.68 -25.19
C ASN A 591 -3.92 -32.29 -24.72
N THR A 592 -5.02 -31.68 -25.13
CA THR A 592 -6.37 -32.21 -24.90
C THR A 592 -6.70 -33.25 -25.97
N ALA A 593 -6.27 -34.49 -25.75
CA ALA A 593 -6.78 -35.66 -26.48
C ALA A 593 -8.26 -35.88 -26.10
N GLY A 594 -9.16 -35.20 -26.81
CA GLY A 594 -10.61 -35.31 -26.65
C GLY A 594 -11.25 -34.03 -26.11
N THR A 595 -12.05 -33.37 -26.96
CA THR A 595 -12.88 -32.18 -26.67
C THR A 595 -12.22 -30.80 -26.73
N LEU A 596 -11.49 -30.51 -27.82
CA LEU A 596 -11.52 -29.17 -28.44
C LEU A 596 -12.17 -29.24 -29.84
N ALA A 597 -13.14 -30.14 -30.00
CA ALA A 597 -13.92 -30.23 -31.22
C ALA A 597 -14.94 -29.08 -31.26
N ARG A 598 -14.78 -28.20 -32.25
CA ARG A 598 -15.71 -27.16 -32.65
C ARG A 598 -17.04 -27.79 -33.11
N THR A 599 -17.99 -28.02 -32.21
CA THR A 599 -19.35 -28.48 -32.56
C THR A 599 -20.36 -27.30 -32.52
N GLN A 600 -21.10 -27.11 -33.62
CA GLN A 600 -22.04 -26.00 -33.97
C GLN A 600 -23.37 -25.99 -33.15
N PRO A 601 -24.24 -24.94 -33.16
CA PRO A 601 -24.08 -23.51 -33.51
C PRO A 601 -24.35 -22.53 -32.34
N SER A 602 -24.21 -21.22 -32.60
CA SER A 602 -24.59 -20.10 -31.73
C SER A 602 -26.11 -20.06 -31.57
N SER A 603 -26.65 -20.13 -30.36
CA SER A 603 -28.09 -20.01 -30.14
C SER A 603 -28.38 -19.10 -28.96
N VAL A 604 -29.29 -18.14 -29.13
CA VAL A 604 -29.80 -17.33 -28.04
C VAL A 604 -31.30 -17.57 -27.87
N THR A 605 -31.74 -17.81 -26.64
CA THR A 605 -33.15 -18.01 -26.29
C THR A 605 -33.58 -17.08 -25.18
N LEU A 606 -34.85 -16.70 -25.18
CA LEU A 606 -35.48 -15.90 -24.12
C LEU A 606 -36.41 -16.81 -23.32
N TYR A 607 -36.18 -16.90 -22.00
CA TYR A 607 -36.99 -17.70 -21.10
C TYR A 607 -37.53 -16.88 -19.91
N PRO A 608 -38.85 -16.95 -19.64
CA PRO A 608 -39.91 -17.41 -20.54
C PRO A 608 -40.10 -16.45 -21.72
N ASN A 609 -40.56 -16.97 -22.87
CA ASN A 609 -40.94 -16.15 -24.02
C ASN A 609 -42.28 -15.40 -23.79
N GLU A 610 -42.95 -15.67 -22.66
CA GLU A 610 -44.11 -14.95 -22.14
C GLU A 610 -43.78 -14.33 -20.78
N VAL A 611 -43.25 -13.12 -20.78
CA VAL A 611 -42.71 -12.47 -19.58
C VAL A 611 -43.84 -11.78 -18.82
N SER A 612 -44.10 -12.20 -17.57
CA SER A 612 -44.90 -11.42 -16.61
C SER A 612 -44.00 -10.54 -15.75
N ASP A 613 -42.94 -11.12 -15.18
CA ASP A 613 -42.13 -10.46 -14.15
C ASP A 613 -40.62 -10.66 -14.32
N LYS A 614 -40.22 -11.78 -14.93
CA LYS A 614 -38.82 -12.19 -15.10
C LYS A 614 -38.51 -12.58 -16.55
N ALA A 615 -37.42 -12.07 -17.08
CA ALA A 615 -36.92 -12.35 -18.41
C ALA A 615 -35.44 -12.72 -18.35
N ILE A 616 -35.10 -13.94 -18.77
CA ILE A 616 -33.73 -14.44 -18.81
C ILE A 616 -33.34 -14.68 -20.27
N LEU A 617 -32.30 -13.99 -20.71
CA LEU A 617 -31.65 -14.28 -21.98
C LEU A 617 -30.61 -15.38 -21.74
N ALA A 618 -30.76 -16.54 -22.37
CA ALA A 618 -29.80 -17.64 -22.32
C ALA A 618 -29.06 -17.74 -23.66
N TRP A 619 -27.75 -17.97 -23.64
CA TRP A 619 -26.94 -18.09 -24.85
C TRP A 619 -26.04 -19.31 -24.82
N ASN A 620 -25.61 -19.70 -26.01
CA ASN A 620 -24.47 -20.58 -26.24
C ASN A 620 -23.61 -19.94 -27.35
N GLN A 621 -22.49 -19.32 -26.99
CA GLN A 621 -21.67 -18.53 -27.93
C GLN A 621 -20.36 -19.22 -28.31
N ARG A 622 -19.96 -19.01 -29.57
CA ARG A 622 -18.76 -19.62 -30.18
C ARG A 622 -17.47 -18.86 -29.87
N GLU A 623 -17.58 -17.57 -29.61
CA GLU A 623 -16.45 -16.69 -29.32
C GLU A 623 -16.94 -15.57 -28.42
N ASP A 624 -16.01 -15.06 -27.61
CA ASP A 624 -16.22 -13.92 -26.77
C ASP A 624 -16.72 -12.73 -27.61
N SER A 625 -17.97 -12.33 -27.40
CA SER A 625 -18.57 -11.27 -28.19
C SER A 625 -19.15 -10.19 -27.30
N ALA A 626 -18.83 -8.94 -27.63
CA ALA A 626 -19.53 -7.81 -27.06
C ALA A 626 -20.90 -7.72 -27.73
N VAL A 627 -21.96 -8.02 -26.97
CA VAL A 627 -23.32 -8.05 -27.49
C VAL A 627 -24.05 -6.78 -27.11
N GLU A 628 -24.57 -6.10 -28.12
CA GLU A 628 -25.54 -5.04 -27.95
C GLU A 628 -26.95 -5.61 -27.99
N ILE A 629 -27.75 -5.36 -26.96
CA ILE A 629 -29.15 -5.80 -26.89
C ILE A 629 -30.04 -4.57 -26.99
N THR A 630 -30.86 -4.52 -28.03
CA THR A 630 -31.84 -3.44 -28.27
C THR A 630 -33.25 -4.02 -28.37
N ILE A 631 -34.23 -3.24 -27.94
CA ILE A 631 -35.65 -3.61 -27.94
C ILE A 631 -36.38 -2.67 -28.88
N TYR A 632 -37.10 -3.21 -29.87
CA TYR A 632 -37.93 -2.48 -30.82
C TYR A 632 -39.41 -2.83 -30.65
N ASP A 633 -40.28 -1.89 -31.01
CA ASP A 633 -41.70 -2.19 -31.24
C ASP A 633 -41.94 -2.90 -32.58
N THR A 634 -43.18 -3.31 -32.84
CA THR A 634 -43.57 -3.97 -34.11
C THR A 634 -43.49 -3.07 -35.33
N GLN A 635 -43.34 -1.76 -35.15
CA GLN A 635 -43.21 -0.75 -36.20
C GLN A 635 -41.73 -0.44 -36.50
N GLY A 636 -40.80 -1.03 -35.75
CA GLY A 636 -39.35 -0.84 -35.91
C GLY A 636 -38.77 0.35 -35.16
N ASN A 637 -39.52 0.99 -34.27
CA ASN A 637 -39.00 2.07 -33.42
C ASN A 637 -38.22 1.50 -32.24
N LEU A 638 -37.07 2.09 -31.95
CA LEU A 638 -36.24 1.72 -30.81
C LEU A 638 -36.90 2.15 -29.49
N ILE A 639 -37.16 1.20 -28.60
CA ILE A 639 -37.77 1.44 -27.28
C ILE A 639 -36.71 1.51 -26.18
N SER A 640 -35.74 0.59 -26.20
CA SER A 640 -34.71 0.52 -25.16
C SER A 640 -33.41 -0.09 -25.67
N LYS A 641 -32.30 0.27 -25.05
CA LYS A 641 -30.96 -0.27 -25.31
C LYS A 641 -30.32 -0.65 -23.98
N LEU A 642 -29.98 -1.92 -23.82
CA LEU A 642 -29.31 -2.40 -22.62
C LEU A 642 -27.81 -2.00 -22.66
N PRO A 643 -27.15 -1.91 -21.49
CA PRO A 643 -25.71 -1.78 -21.42
C PRO A 643 -25.05 -2.88 -22.26
N LYS A 644 -23.97 -2.53 -22.97
CA LYS A 644 -23.21 -3.49 -23.78
C LYS A 644 -22.67 -4.57 -22.82
N SER A 645 -23.14 -5.80 -23.00
CA SER A 645 -22.78 -6.92 -22.14
C SER A 645 -21.77 -7.78 -22.89
N TYR A 646 -20.62 -8.03 -22.26
CA TYR A 646 -19.70 -9.03 -22.74
C TYR A 646 -20.31 -10.40 -22.50
N ILE A 647 -20.56 -11.12 -23.58
CA ILE A 647 -21.03 -12.48 -23.49
C ILE A 647 -19.80 -13.38 -23.70
N PRO A 648 -19.32 -14.07 -22.65
CA PRO A 648 -18.22 -14.99 -22.79
C PRO A 648 -18.64 -16.19 -23.66
N GLN A 649 -17.68 -16.73 -24.40
CA GLN A 649 -17.76 -17.98 -25.13
C GLN A 649 -18.26 -19.10 -24.20
N GLY A 650 -19.19 -19.92 -24.69
CA GLY A 650 -19.85 -20.96 -23.91
C GLY A 650 -21.29 -20.62 -23.55
N GLN A 651 -21.84 -21.34 -22.57
CA GLN A 651 -23.21 -21.17 -22.12
C GLN A 651 -23.31 -20.15 -21.00
N GLY A 652 -24.34 -19.32 -21.03
CA GLY A 652 -24.61 -18.39 -19.94
C GLY A 652 -26.00 -17.80 -19.98
N ASN A 653 -26.31 -16.99 -18.98
CA ASN A 653 -27.60 -16.32 -18.84
C ASN A 653 -27.45 -14.88 -18.34
N LEU A 654 -28.37 -14.02 -18.76
CA LEU A 654 -28.45 -12.61 -18.38
C LEU A 654 -29.89 -12.31 -18.00
N ASP A 655 -30.08 -11.84 -16.77
CA ASP A 655 -31.36 -11.34 -16.31
C ASP A 655 -31.60 -9.94 -16.89
N ILE A 656 -32.60 -9.81 -17.76
CA ILE A 656 -32.99 -8.56 -18.42
C ILE A 656 -34.31 -8.00 -17.88
N SER A 657 -34.78 -8.52 -16.74
CA SER A 657 -36.11 -8.22 -16.19
C SER A 657 -36.33 -6.74 -15.91
N THR A 658 -35.28 -6.02 -15.49
CA THR A 658 -35.33 -4.57 -15.23
C THR A 658 -35.66 -3.76 -16.49
N SER A 659 -35.21 -4.22 -17.66
CA SER A 659 -35.49 -3.58 -18.95
C SER A 659 -36.86 -3.98 -19.49
N THR A 660 -37.30 -5.22 -19.28
CA THR A 660 -38.62 -5.68 -19.75
C THR A 660 -39.77 -5.22 -18.86
N ASN A 661 -39.53 -4.92 -17.59
CA ASN A 661 -40.58 -4.44 -16.66
C ASN A 661 -41.02 -2.99 -16.92
N GLN A 662 -40.26 -2.24 -17.73
CA GLN A 662 -40.65 -0.89 -18.17
C GLN A 662 -41.52 -0.90 -19.44
N LEU A 663 -41.71 -2.06 -20.07
CA LEU A 663 -42.50 -2.21 -21.29
C LEU A 663 -43.98 -2.40 -20.94
N SER A 664 -44.87 -1.77 -21.71
CA SER A 664 -46.30 -2.06 -21.68
C SER A 664 -46.58 -3.48 -22.20
N PRO A 665 -47.70 -4.11 -21.83
CA PRO A 665 -48.13 -5.37 -22.43
C PRO A 665 -48.18 -5.29 -23.96
N GLY A 666 -47.56 -6.25 -24.65
CA GLY A 666 -47.42 -6.21 -26.10
C GLY A 666 -46.31 -7.10 -26.67
N LEU A 667 -46.21 -7.12 -28.00
CA LEU A 667 -45.18 -7.84 -28.74
C LEU A 667 -44.01 -6.89 -29.06
N TYR A 668 -42.80 -7.33 -28.75
CA TYR A 668 -41.56 -6.60 -29.00
C TYR A 668 -40.55 -7.49 -29.72
N ILE A 669 -39.56 -6.83 -30.33
CA ILE A 669 -38.44 -7.46 -31.01
C ILE A 669 -37.16 -7.15 -30.23
N LEU A 670 -36.56 -8.17 -29.64
CA LEU A 670 -35.20 -8.09 -29.11
C LEU A 670 -34.21 -8.32 -30.26
N ASN A 671 -33.30 -7.39 -30.46
CA ASN A 671 -32.22 -7.52 -31.43
C ASN A 671 -30.90 -7.61 -30.67
N LEU A 672 -30.15 -8.67 -30.94
CA LEU A 672 -28.83 -8.90 -30.41
C LEU A 672 -27.84 -8.72 -31.54
N SER A 673 -26.97 -7.72 -31.43
CA SER A 673 -25.90 -7.50 -32.40
C SER A 673 -24.56 -7.78 -31.75
N THR A 674 -23.84 -8.75 -32.30
CA THR A 674 -22.37 -8.72 -32.27
C THR A 674 -21.95 -7.80 -33.42
N GLY A 675 -20.75 -7.23 -33.43
CA GLY A 675 -20.33 -6.31 -34.51
C GLY A 675 -20.42 -6.90 -35.93
N THR A 676 -20.57 -8.22 -36.05
CA THR A 676 -20.54 -9.01 -37.29
C THR A 676 -21.80 -9.82 -37.54
N GLU A 677 -22.61 -10.13 -36.51
CA GLU A 677 -23.83 -10.95 -36.62
C GLU A 677 -25.01 -10.29 -35.89
N ARG A 678 -26.23 -10.56 -36.37
CA ARG A 678 -27.48 -10.13 -35.72
C ARG A 678 -28.42 -11.29 -35.52
N GLU A 679 -28.96 -11.40 -34.32
CA GLU A 679 -29.97 -12.38 -33.95
C GLU A 679 -31.20 -11.67 -33.38
N THR A 680 -32.37 -12.09 -33.83
CA THR A 680 -33.63 -11.44 -33.49
C THR A 680 -34.52 -12.40 -32.72
N ILE A 681 -34.95 -12.00 -31.53
CA ILE A 681 -35.78 -12.81 -30.64
C ILE A 681 -37.10 -12.09 -30.39
N LYS A 682 -38.21 -12.83 -30.50
CA LYS A 682 -39.53 -12.30 -30.12
C LYS A 682 -39.62 -12.20 -28.60
N LEU A 683 -40.16 -11.10 -28.10
CA LEU A 683 -40.45 -10.90 -26.68
C LEU A 683 -41.95 -10.59 -26.56
N LEU A 684 -42.72 -11.48 -25.92
CA LEU A 684 -44.12 -11.21 -25.57
C LEU A 684 -44.21 -10.80 -24.10
N LYS A 685 -44.57 -9.53 -23.85
CA LYS A 685 -44.84 -9.00 -22.51
C LYS A 685 -46.34 -9.13 -22.22
N LYS A 686 -46.68 -9.84 -21.14
CA LYS A 686 -48.07 -10.02 -20.68
C LYS A 686 -48.58 -8.81 -19.91
#